data_AF-S7PXZ8-F1
#
_entry.id   AF-S7PXZ8-F1
#
_cell.length_a   1.000
_cell.length_b   1.000
_cell.length_c   1.000
_cell.angle_alpha   90.00
_cell.angle_beta   90.00
_cell.angle_gamma   90.00
#
_symmetry.space_group_name_H-M   'P 1'
#
loop_
_entity.id
_entity.type
_entity.pdbx_description
1 polymer ?
#
loop_
_entity_poly.entity_id
_entity_poly.type
_entity_poly.pdbx_seq_one_letter_code
_entity_poly.pdbx_strand_id
1 'polypeptide(L)'
;MSTGALEAMRWDAGAAAYNEKSETDILGENDSWQIPIDHNDFKILKINESQLCEVLWNKFGCVSTLVSPAQESNSESRQVFRKRLTPGLELSVWKGDLTRHAVDVVVNAANEELRHGGGLAQALVKAGGQQIQEESDLYISRYGKIPTGGIAVTGPGKLPCKCIIHAVGPRWVAWDRGRCQADLQRAIENILDFVTAGNLYPETVAIPALSSGIFQFPLDLCTRIIVKTIRHYFQGKQLASNLKEIHLVSNEDPTVAAFKTASENILGTNELGSSVSQGAILPSNTMVVSQGAILPSYTMVVNSMTLQIVQGHIEVQPTDVIVNSVSPTFRFGDGPVSKSILQRAGHELEEEFHKNRKQKYQDSQFVVFTKGFKLSCRCVFHVLWLPTYSDQDLILKHAVNECLQKCLKLNLTSISFPALGAGGIGIEDNKVAQIMCEEVLKFAKHRPGKQLTIKFVILSKDQHIYKAFSTAMEKIKSKLPNNYSVPQEVRGNRENELKAKSPAIHLMGSNQEKMSEAEEWIHRILTHQDKHIIENNHILSLGKKEHDILSQLQKTSRVSITETISPGKATLEIEGAKADLIEVVMRIERMLCEVQEEIAKKKERALWSLAGQWTDQQPIHQDEMKENKFLKCLMLSTQEIQDQKKEFENCGLRVIKVEKIENMVLMAAFQRKKKMMEEKMRGKPVSRRLFQQVPQQFCEVVGRVGFQRMYSVPCDPKYGAGIYFIKNLRNLAYPVKKTSTTDKLIYVFEAEVLTGSFCQGHQENIIPPLMSPGATDRHDSVVDSTHSPETFVIFSSVQAMPQYLWTCTQDPVWSQDYSSEPMMYPQSTRREFSRGSPVD
;
A
#
# COMPACT_ATOMS: atom_id res chain seq x y z
N MET A 1 55.63 2.33 37.96
CA MET A 1 55.46 3.65 38.58
C MET A 1 54.89 4.54 37.47
N SER A 2 53.62 4.96 37.51
CA SER A 2 53.12 6.11 38.30
C SER A 2 54.02 7.33 38.10
N THR A 3 53.56 8.43 37.51
CA THR A 3 52.38 9.20 37.93
C THR A 3 51.72 9.97 36.77
N GLY A 4 50.46 10.40 36.96
CA GLY A 4 49.78 11.38 36.12
C GLY A 4 49.42 12.66 36.90
N ALA A 5 48.41 13.40 36.40
CA ALA A 5 47.93 14.74 36.83
C ALA A 5 48.79 15.92 36.31
N LEU A 6 48.27 17.08 35.90
CA LEU A 6 46.93 17.71 35.96
C LEU A 6 46.55 18.32 34.56
N GLU A 7 45.29 18.29 34.09
CA GLU A 7 44.21 19.34 34.17
C GLU A 7 44.59 20.74 33.60
N ALA A 8 43.76 21.51 32.87
CA ALA A 8 42.29 21.54 32.73
C ALA A 8 41.74 22.19 31.41
N MET A 9 40.46 21.89 31.08
CA MET A 9 39.41 22.69 30.35
C MET A 9 39.66 23.20 28.89
N ARG A 10 38.89 22.70 27.88
CA ARG A 10 37.52 23.07 27.40
C ARG A 10 37.42 24.47 26.74
N TRP A 11 36.90 24.62 25.51
CA TRP A 11 35.56 24.18 25.03
C TRP A 11 35.52 23.63 23.58
N ASP A 12 34.45 22.86 23.30
CA ASP A 12 34.14 22.23 22.01
C ASP A 12 33.54 23.16 20.93
N ALA A 13 33.80 22.82 19.66
CA ALA A 13 32.94 23.12 18.52
C ALA A 13 32.97 21.92 17.53
N GLY A 14 32.02 20.99 17.67
CA GLY A 14 31.99 19.77 16.86
C GLY A 14 31.35 19.96 15.49
N ALA A 15 32.11 19.71 14.42
CA ALA A 15 31.57 19.52 13.08
C ALA A 15 31.11 18.06 12.91
N ALA A 16 29.85 17.85 12.51
CA ALA A 16 29.32 16.52 12.23
C ALA A 16 29.66 16.10 10.79
N ALA A 17 30.46 15.04 10.62
CA ALA A 17 30.78 14.47 9.34
C ALA A 17 29.60 13.66 8.77
N TYR A 18 29.31 13.82 7.49
CA TYR A 18 28.40 12.95 6.75
C TYR A 18 29.16 11.71 6.28
N ASN A 19 28.69 10.52 6.68
CA ASN A 19 29.27 9.24 6.24
C ASN A 19 28.81 8.87 4.82
N GLU A 20 29.76 8.43 4.00
CA GLU A 20 29.52 7.80 2.71
C GLU A 20 28.77 6.46 2.86
N LYS A 21 27.94 6.11 1.87
CA LYS A 21 27.34 4.77 1.71
C LYS A 21 27.56 4.27 0.27
N SER A 22 27.77 2.97 0.14
CA SER A 22 28.14 2.28 -1.09
C SER A 22 26.98 2.03 -2.07
N GLU A 23 27.32 1.97 -3.36
CA GLU A 23 26.40 2.01 -4.53
C GLU A 23 25.57 0.73 -4.80
N THR A 24 24.99 0.10 -3.78
CA THR A 24 24.01 -1.01 -3.96
C THR A 24 22.67 -0.81 -3.25
N ASP A 25 22.52 0.25 -2.44
CA ASP A 25 21.32 0.52 -1.62
C ASP A 25 20.44 1.64 -2.20
N ILE A 26 19.94 1.50 -3.44
CA ILE A 26 18.81 2.31 -3.94
C ILE A 26 17.67 1.39 -4.41
N LEU A 27 17.14 0.61 -3.47
CA LEU A 27 15.77 0.11 -3.55
C LEU A 27 14.87 1.17 -2.92
N GLY A 28 14.08 1.85 -3.76
CA GLY A 28 13.42 3.10 -3.38
C GLY A 28 12.46 2.97 -2.20
N GLU A 29 12.52 3.95 -1.29
CA GLU A 29 11.46 4.20 -0.32
C GLU A 29 10.17 4.54 -1.10
N ASN A 30 9.10 3.78 -0.87
CA ASN A 30 7.79 4.11 -1.43
C ASN A 30 7.12 5.14 -0.52
N ASP A 31 6.95 6.36 -1.03
CA ASP A 31 6.19 7.40 -0.35
C ASP A 31 4.72 6.98 -0.20
N SER A 32 4.14 7.28 0.97
CA SER A 32 2.71 7.07 1.23
C SER A 32 2.10 8.29 1.88
N TRP A 33 1.11 8.88 1.20
CA TRP A 33 0.39 10.07 1.65
C TRP A 33 -1.05 9.71 1.98
N GLN A 34 -1.65 10.46 2.91
CA GLN A 34 -3.03 10.29 3.34
C GLN A 34 -3.80 11.57 3.09
N ILE A 35 -4.58 11.61 2.01
CA ILE A 35 -5.37 12.78 1.57
C ILE A 35 -6.75 12.68 2.24
N PRO A 36 -7.09 13.52 3.24
CA PRO A 36 -8.38 13.46 3.91
C PRO A 36 -9.50 13.96 2.99
N ILE A 37 -10.63 13.25 2.99
CA ILE A 37 -11.83 13.53 2.19
C ILE A 37 -13.09 13.42 3.06
N ASP A 38 -14.20 14.02 2.62
CA ASP A 38 -15.46 13.92 3.36
C ASP A 38 -16.17 12.56 3.16
N HIS A 39 -17.15 12.26 4.02
CA HIS A 39 -17.88 10.99 4.01
C HIS A 39 -18.82 10.79 2.79
N ASN A 40 -19.22 11.84 2.10
CA ASN A 40 -20.06 11.75 0.90
C ASN A 40 -19.16 11.51 -0.32
N ASP A 41 -18.07 12.26 -0.44
CA ASP A 41 -17.04 12.06 -1.44
C ASP A 41 -16.44 10.66 -1.33
N PHE A 42 -16.15 10.17 -0.12
CA PHE A 42 -15.72 8.78 0.09
C PHE A 42 -16.73 7.76 -0.47
N LYS A 43 -18.04 7.96 -0.30
CA LYS A 43 -19.05 7.02 -0.85
C LYS A 43 -19.05 7.04 -2.38
N ILE A 44 -19.01 8.22 -2.98
CA ILE A 44 -19.00 8.41 -4.44
C ILE A 44 -17.73 7.78 -5.04
N LEU A 45 -16.57 8.06 -4.44
CA LEU A 45 -15.29 7.49 -4.84
C LEU A 45 -15.23 5.97 -4.60
N LYS A 46 -15.83 5.44 -3.53
CA LYS A 46 -15.80 3.99 -3.22
C LYS A 46 -16.65 3.16 -4.20
N ILE A 47 -17.73 3.74 -4.74
CA ILE A 47 -18.48 3.14 -5.85
C ILE A 47 -17.65 3.11 -7.14
N ASN A 48 -16.78 4.12 -7.33
CA ASN A 48 -15.96 4.30 -8.52
C ASN A 48 -14.46 3.99 -8.27
N GLU A 49 -14.15 3.12 -7.29
CA GLU A 49 -12.77 2.95 -6.81
C GLU A 49 -11.86 2.35 -7.88
N SER A 50 -12.37 1.44 -8.72
CA SER A 50 -11.57 0.86 -9.81
C SER A 50 -11.21 1.89 -10.87
N GLN A 51 -12.14 2.80 -11.21
CA GLN A 51 -11.91 3.92 -12.14
C GLN A 51 -10.94 4.94 -11.54
N LEU A 52 -11.08 5.27 -10.25
CA LEU A 52 -10.17 6.17 -9.53
C LEU A 52 -8.74 5.62 -9.57
N CYS A 53 -8.56 4.36 -9.17
CA CYS A 53 -7.26 3.68 -9.19
C CYS A 53 -6.67 3.59 -10.60
N GLU A 54 -7.49 3.30 -11.62
CA GLU A 54 -7.03 3.20 -12.99
C GLU A 54 -6.60 4.54 -13.58
N VAL A 55 -7.32 5.63 -13.31
CA VAL A 55 -6.91 6.97 -13.74
C VAL A 55 -5.66 7.42 -12.99
N LEU A 56 -5.59 7.25 -11.66
CA LEU A 56 -4.41 7.63 -10.88
C LEU A 56 -3.15 6.84 -11.28
N TRP A 57 -3.31 5.56 -11.61
CA TRP A 57 -2.23 4.74 -12.15
C TRP A 57 -1.83 5.15 -13.56
N ASN A 58 -2.77 5.27 -14.50
CA ASN A 58 -2.45 5.56 -15.91
C ASN A 58 -1.97 7.00 -16.14
N LYS A 59 -2.44 7.97 -15.35
CA LYS A 59 -2.16 9.40 -15.52
C LYS A 59 -0.96 9.86 -14.71
N PHE A 60 -0.73 9.28 -13.53
CA PHE A 60 0.32 9.68 -12.60
C PHE A 60 1.25 8.55 -12.16
N GLY A 61 0.99 7.29 -12.50
CA GLY A 61 1.78 6.15 -12.00
C GLY A 61 1.63 5.91 -10.49
N CYS A 62 0.56 6.43 -9.88
CA CYS A 62 0.30 6.32 -8.44
C CYS A 62 -0.73 5.23 -8.14
N VAL A 63 -0.53 4.52 -7.05
CA VAL A 63 -1.51 3.56 -6.51
C VAL A 63 -2.35 4.26 -5.46
N SER A 64 -3.67 4.18 -5.58
CA SER A 64 -4.60 4.68 -4.57
C SER A 64 -5.34 3.56 -3.84
N THR A 65 -5.74 3.81 -2.61
CA THR A 65 -6.67 2.96 -1.84
C THR A 65 -7.57 3.84 -0.99
N LEU A 66 -8.88 3.64 -1.03
CA LEU A 66 -9.80 4.39 -0.17
C LEU A 66 -9.85 3.77 1.23
N VAL A 67 -9.45 4.56 2.22
CA VAL A 67 -9.39 4.16 3.63
C VAL A 67 -10.36 5.01 4.42
N SER A 68 -11.50 4.43 4.83
CA SER A 68 -12.24 5.03 5.94
C SER A 68 -11.44 4.78 7.22
N PRO A 69 -11.27 5.76 8.13
CA PRO A 69 -11.02 5.41 9.52
C PRO A 69 -12.17 4.53 9.95
N ALA A 70 -11.87 3.58 10.82
CA ALA A 70 -12.89 2.72 11.38
C ALA A 70 -13.93 3.61 12.08
N GLN A 71 -15.14 3.69 11.51
CA GLN A 71 -16.27 3.44 12.39
C GLN A 71 -15.97 2.12 13.09
N GLU A 72 -16.24 2.05 14.39
CA GLU A 72 -16.19 0.81 15.16
C GLU A 72 -17.34 -0.12 14.73
N SER A 73 -17.40 -0.46 13.44
CA SER A 73 -18.07 -1.66 12.98
C SER A 73 -17.22 -2.83 13.45
N ASN A 74 -17.70 -3.51 14.48
CA ASN A 74 -17.42 -4.92 14.72
C ASN A 74 -17.91 -5.73 13.50
N SER A 75 -17.20 -5.65 12.39
CA SER A 75 -17.35 -6.57 11.26
C SER A 75 -16.55 -7.82 11.57
N GLU A 76 -17.09 -8.63 12.49
CA GLU A 76 -16.68 -10.04 12.61
C GLU A 76 -16.70 -10.69 11.22
N SER A 77 -15.75 -11.60 10.95
CA SER A 77 -15.76 -12.36 9.69
C SER A 77 -17.04 -13.19 9.64
N ARG A 78 -17.96 -12.82 8.75
CA ARG A 78 -19.34 -13.31 8.77
C ARG A 78 -19.57 -14.26 7.61
N GLN A 79 -19.75 -15.54 7.91
CA GLN A 79 -20.24 -16.53 6.95
C GLN A 79 -21.65 -16.13 6.49
N VAL A 80 -21.89 -16.06 5.18
CA VAL A 80 -23.20 -15.70 4.58
C VAL A 80 -23.83 -16.84 3.80
N PHE A 81 -23.02 -17.83 3.42
CA PHE A 81 -23.45 -19.04 2.73
C PHE A 81 -22.57 -20.22 3.18
N ARG A 82 -23.16 -21.40 3.33
CA ARG A 82 -22.46 -22.68 3.53
C ARG A 82 -23.15 -23.78 2.73
N LYS A 83 -22.37 -24.65 2.10
CA LYS A 83 -22.85 -25.87 1.44
C LYS A 83 -21.79 -26.97 1.43
N ARG A 84 -22.20 -28.20 1.76
CA ARG A 84 -21.34 -29.39 1.55
C ARG A 84 -21.17 -29.69 0.06
N LEU A 85 -19.92 -29.87 -0.40
CA LEU A 85 -19.61 -30.27 -1.78
C LEU A 85 -19.55 -31.80 -1.93
N THR A 86 -18.82 -32.46 -1.03
CA THR A 86 -18.68 -33.91 -0.93
C THR A 86 -18.60 -34.30 0.56
N PRO A 87 -18.72 -35.59 0.94
CA PRO A 87 -18.47 -36.01 2.32
C PRO A 87 -17.06 -35.57 2.77
N GLY A 88 -16.97 -34.74 3.80
CA GLY A 88 -15.71 -34.19 4.32
C GLY A 88 -15.26 -32.83 3.74
N LEU A 89 -15.87 -32.33 2.65
CA LEU A 89 -15.52 -31.03 2.03
C LEU A 89 -16.71 -30.06 2.02
N GLU A 90 -16.52 -28.86 2.56
CA GLU A 90 -17.50 -27.77 2.58
C GLU A 90 -17.00 -26.54 1.80
N LEU A 91 -17.93 -25.87 1.11
CA LEU A 91 -17.71 -24.55 0.53
C LEU A 91 -18.54 -23.52 1.30
N SER A 92 -17.95 -22.36 1.58
CA SER A 92 -18.66 -21.27 2.23
C SER A 92 -18.27 -19.90 1.70
N VAL A 93 -19.20 -18.95 1.74
CA VAL A 93 -18.96 -17.55 1.36
C VAL A 93 -18.89 -16.71 2.63
N TRP A 94 -17.88 -15.84 2.72
CA TRP A 94 -17.60 -15.01 3.88
C TRP A 94 -17.49 -13.53 3.51
N LYS A 95 -18.12 -12.68 4.33
CA LYS A 95 -17.72 -11.27 4.44
C LYS A 95 -16.56 -11.17 5.42
N GLY A 96 -15.34 -10.94 4.92
CA GLY A 96 -14.13 -10.95 5.74
C GLY A 96 -12.91 -10.36 5.03
N ASP A 97 -11.90 -9.97 5.83
CA ASP A 97 -10.63 -9.44 5.35
C ASP A 97 -9.61 -10.58 5.17
N LEU A 98 -9.18 -10.83 3.93
CA LEU A 98 -8.27 -11.91 3.58
C LEU A 98 -6.90 -11.82 4.29
N THR A 99 -6.48 -10.63 4.71
CA THR A 99 -5.20 -10.44 5.43
C THR A 99 -5.22 -11.00 6.86
N ARG A 100 -6.43 -11.27 7.39
CA ARG A 100 -6.69 -11.74 8.75
C ARG A 100 -7.60 -12.97 8.80
N HIS A 101 -8.03 -13.48 7.65
CA HIS A 101 -8.93 -14.63 7.54
C HIS A 101 -8.14 -15.91 7.82
N ALA A 102 -8.51 -16.62 8.89
CA ALA A 102 -7.75 -17.77 9.36
C ALA A 102 -7.96 -18.99 8.46
N VAL A 103 -6.99 -19.24 7.58
CA VAL A 103 -6.92 -20.42 6.71
C VAL A 103 -5.48 -20.90 6.55
N ASP A 104 -5.30 -22.15 6.16
CA ASP A 104 -3.97 -22.71 5.87
C ASP A 104 -3.35 -22.05 4.63
N VAL A 105 -4.14 -21.74 3.61
CA VAL A 105 -3.65 -21.17 2.35
C VAL A 105 -4.49 -19.96 1.95
N VAL A 106 -3.83 -18.83 1.73
CA VAL A 106 -4.44 -17.63 1.16
C VAL A 106 -4.11 -17.56 -0.33
N VAL A 107 -5.12 -17.41 -1.18
CA VAL A 107 -4.92 -17.11 -2.60
C VAL A 107 -4.83 -15.60 -2.80
N ASN A 108 -3.69 -15.14 -3.32
CA ASN A 108 -3.49 -13.78 -3.79
C ASN A 108 -3.89 -13.68 -5.27
N ALA A 109 -4.58 -12.60 -5.64
CA ALA A 109 -4.86 -12.24 -7.02
C ALA A 109 -3.66 -11.45 -7.59
N ALA A 110 -2.76 -12.16 -8.26
CA ALA A 110 -1.47 -11.64 -8.72
C ALA A 110 -1.43 -11.35 -10.23
N ASN A 111 -0.35 -10.69 -10.67
CA ASN A 111 0.01 -10.51 -12.08
C ASN A 111 1.18 -11.44 -12.47
N GLU A 112 1.45 -11.49 -13.77
CA GLU A 112 2.49 -12.30 -14.43
C GLU A 112 3.91 -12.08 -13.85
N GLU A 113 4.16 -10.93 -13.22
CA GLU A 113 5.45 -10.48 -12.68
C GLU A 113 5.53 -10.56 -11.14
N LEU A 114 4.50 -11.09 -10.47
CA LEU A 114 4.35 -11.08 -9.01
C LEU A 114 4.63 -9.71 -8.34
N ARG A 115 4.33 -8.60 -9.03
CA ARG A 115 4.45 -7.24 -8.48
C ARG A 115 3.19 -6.89 -7.70
N HIS A 116 3.23 -7.00 -6.38
CA HIS A 116 2.06 -6.84 -5.49
C HIS A 116 1.76 -5.37 -5.19
N GLY A 117 1.71 -4.55 -6.24
CA GLY A 117 1.64 -3.10 -6.14
C GLY A 117 0.27 -2.52 -5.82
N GLY A 118 -0.83 -3.25 -5.98
CA GLY A 118 -2.18 -2.72 -5.72
C GLY A 118 -3.23 -3.76 -5.32
N GLY A 119 -4.39 -3.28 -4.87
CA GLY A 119 -5.54 -4.11 -4.50
C GLY A 119 -5.24 -5.11 -3.38
N LEU A 120 -5.83 -6.31 -3.48
CA LEU A 120 -5.62 -7.40 -2.53
C LEU A 120 -4.13 -7.78 -2.37
N ALA A 121 -3.36 -7.80 -3.46
CA ALA A 121 -1.96 -8.16 -3.43
C ALA A 121 -1.14 -7.22 -2.52
N GLN A 122 -1.38 -5.91 -2.65
CA GLN A 122 -0.76 -4.90 -1.78
C GLN A 122 -1.22 -5.01 -0.33
N ALA A 123 -2.50 -5.30 -0.08
CA ALA A 123 -3.00 -5.52 1.28
C ALA A 123 -2.30 -6.72 1.96
N LEU A 124 -2.06 -7.80 1.23
CA LEU A 124 -1.34 -8.99 1.70
C LEU A 124 0.14 -8.68 2.00
N VAL A 125 0.84 -7.91 1.14
CA VAL A 125 2.22 -7.46 1.43
C VAL A 125 2.27 -6.49 2.61
N LYS A 126 1.31 -5.56 2.74
CA LYS A 126 1.25 -4.61 3.87
C LYS A 126 1.06 -5.32 5.21
N ALA A 127 0.24 -6.38 5.26
CA ALA A 127 0.01 -7.16 6.47
C ALA A 127 1.11 -8.20 6.74
N GLY A 128 1.61 -8.89 5.70
CA GLY A 128 2.65 -9.91 5.81
C GLY A 128 4.09 -9.37 5.87
N GLY A 129 4.33 -8.14 5.42
CA GLY A 129 5.65 -7.53 5.31
C GLY A 129 6.35 -7.78 3.96
N GLN A 130 7.43 -7.02 3.74
CA GLN A 130 8.15 -6.93 2.47
C GLN A 130 8.72 -8.28 1.97
N GLN A 131 8.98 -9.23 2.87
CA GLN A 131 9.41 -10.59 2.57
C GLN A 131 8.57 -11.28 1.47
N ILE A 132 7.25 -11.05 1.42
CA ILE A 132 6.39 -11.61 0.37
C ILE A 132 6.79 -11.10 -1.03
N GLN A 133 7.17 -9.83 -1.14
CA GLN A 133 7.65 -9.24 -2.39
C GLN A 133 9.09 -9.69 -2.69
N GLU A 134 9.95 -9.81 -1.68
CA GLU A 134 11.33 -10.31 -1.83
C GLU A 134 11.37 -11.76 -2.35
N GLU A 135 10.54 -12.65 -1.78
CA GLU A 135 10.39 -14.04 -2.25
C GLU A 135 9.75 -14.11 -3.65
N SER A 136 8.85 -13.18 -3.97
CA SER A 136 8.23 -13.06 -5.29
C SER A 136 9.23 -12.61 -6.36
N ASP A 137 10.04 -11.61 -6.06
CA ASP A 137 11.10 -11.11 -6.95
C ASP A 137 12.16 -12.21 -7.19
N LEU A 138 12.53 -12.95 -6.14
CA LEU A 138 13.41 -14.10 -6.25
C LEU A 138 12.81 -15.21 -7.12
N TYR A 139 11.51 -15.51 -6.97
CA TYR A 139 10.80 -16.47 -7.82
C TYR A 139 10.87 -16.08 -9.30
N ILE A 140 10.52 -14.84 -9.63
CA ILE A 140 10.55 -14.32 -11.01
C ILE A 140 11.98 -14.34 -11.58
N SER A 141 12.99 -13.95 -10.79
CA SER A 141 14.39 -13.99 -11.23
C SER A 141 14.89 -15.39 -11.60
N ARG A 142 14.29 -16.44 -11.01
CA ARG A 142 14.71 -17.83 -11.16
C ARG A 142 13.89 -18.60 -12.19
N TYR A 143 12.61 -18.29 -12.32
CA TYR A 143 11.65 -19.06 -13.13
C TYR A 143 11.00 -18.26 -14.27
N GLY A 144 11.23 -16.95 -14.35
CA GLY A 144 10.60 -16.08 -15.33
C GLY A 144 9.16 -15.67 -14.98
N LYS A 145 8.50 -14.98 -15.91
CA LYS A 145 7.09 -14.55 -15.74
C LYS A 145 6.14 -15.75 -15.73
N ILE A 146 5.11 -15.67 -14.89
CA ILE A 146 4.08 -16.71 -14.76
C ILE A 146 3.02 -16.49 -15.84
N PRO A 147 2.68 -17.49 -16.67
CA PRO A 147 1.65 -17.34 -17.69
C PRO A 147 0.26 -17.18 -17.06
N THR A 148 -0.62 -16.45 -17.75
CA THR A 148 -2.04 -16.31 -17.36
C THR A 148 -2.72 -17.68 -17.22
N GLY A 149 -3.42 -17.89 -16.10
CA GLY A 149 -3.95 -19.19 -15.69
C GLY A 149 -2.98 -19.99 -14.81
N GLY A 150 -1.73 -19.55 -14.62
CA GLY A 150 -0.73 -20.18 -13.78
C GLY A 150 -0.76 -19.72 -12.31
N ILE A 151 0.08 -20.36 -11.50
CA ILE A 151 0.29 -20.02 -10.08
C ILE A 151 1.78 -20.01 -9.73
N ALA A 152 2.14 -19.26 -8.69
CA ALA A 152 3.38 -19.42 -7.93
C ALA A 152 3.09 -19.43 -6.43
N VAL A 153 4.05 -19.86 -5.61
CA VAL A 153 3.85 -20.02 -4.16
C VAL A 153 5.04 -19.47 -3.40
N THR A 154 4.75 -18.68 -2.36
CA THR A 154 5.73 -18.07 -1.44
C THR A 154 5.34 -18.33 0.02
N GLY A 155 6.25 -18.01 0.93
CA GLY A 155 5.98 -17.93 2.35
C GLY A 155 4.97 -16.84 2.72
N PRO A 156 4.30 -16.96 3.88
CA PRO A 156 3.23 -16.05 4.29
C PRO A 156 3.75 -14.72 4.86
N GLY A 157 5.06 -14.55 5.02
CA GLY A 157 5.63 -13.49 5.86
C GLY A 157 5.03 -13.54 7.27
N LYS A 158 4.35 -12.47 7.67
CA LYS A 158 3.63 -12.31 8.94
C LYS A 158 2.13 -12.68 8.88
N LEU A 159 1.60 -13.10 7.73
CA LEU A 159 0.18 -13.46 7.59
C LEU A 159 -0.16 -14.72 8.39
N PRO A 160 -1.40 -14.86 8.91
CA PRO A 160 -1.83 -16.02 9.70
C PRO A 160 -2.21 -17.23 8.83
N CYS A 161 -1.37 -17.58 7.85
CA CYS A 161 -1.52 -18.75 6.98
C CYS A 161 -0.18 -19.49 6.82
N LYS A 162 -0.18 -20.68 6.20
CA LYS A 162 1.03 -21.51 5.98
C LYS A 162 1.82 -21.08 4.75
N CYS A 163 1.13 -20.66 3.69
CA CYS A 163 1.73 -20.13 2.46
C CYS A 163 0.72 -19.24 1.69
N ILE A 164 1.20 -18.58 0.65
CA ILE A 164 0.39 -17.79 -0.29
C ILE A 164 0.46 -18.43 -1.68
N ILE A 165 -0.69 -18.72 -2.29
CA ILE A 165 -0.75 -19.04 -3.72
C ILE A 165 -0.98 -17.73 -4.47
N HIS A 166 -0.01 -17.30 -5.26
CA HIS A 166 -0.15 -16.19 -6.19
C HIS A 166 -0.74 -16.70 -7.50
N ALA A 167 -2.04 -16.50 -7.69
CA ALA A 167 -2.74 -16.95 -8.89
C ALA A 167 -2.84 -15.81 -9.92
N VAL A 168 -2.38 -16.07 -11.14
CA VAL A 168 -2.42 -15.11 -12.24
C VAL A 168 -3.70 -15.31 -13.04
N GLY A 169 -4.75 -14.62 -12.62
CA GLY A 169 -6.02 -14.60 -13.34
C GLY A 169 -5.93 -13.80 -14.65
N PRO A 170 -6.83 -13.99 -15.62
CA PRO A 170 -6.82 -13.22 -16.86
C PRO A 170 -7.38 -11.81 -16.67
N ARG A 171 -6.74 -10.84 -17.35
CA ARG A 171 -7.35 -9.54 -17.66
C ARG A 171 -8.50 -9.75 -18.63
N TRP A 172 -9.63 -9.10 -18.38
CA TRP A 172 -10.82 -9.25 -19.19
C TRP A 172 -10.71 -8.50 -20.52
N VAL A 173 -10.89 -9.23 -21.63
CA VAL A 173 -11.03 -8.68 -22.97
C VAL A 173 -12.37 -9.11 -23.56
N ALA A 174 -13.28 -8.15 -23.75
CA ALA A 174 -14.67 -8.41 -24.12
C ALA A 174 -14.88 -9.07 -25.49
N TRP A 175 -13.82 -9.13 -26.32
CA TRP A 175 -13.78 -9.76 -27.64
C TRP A 175 -13.23 -11.20 -27.60
N ASP A 176 -12.40 -11.54 -26.61
CA ASP A 176 -11.89 -12.91 -26.38
C ASP A 176 -12.41 -13.48 -25.05
N ARG A 177 -13.74 -13.45 -24.91
CA ARG A 177 -14.43 -13.97 -23.71
C ARG A 177 -14.21 -15.47 -23.53
N GLY A 178 -13.94 -16.21 -24.60
CA GLY A 178 -13.70 -17.64 -24.56
C GLY A 178 -12.41 -17.94 -23.80
N ARG A 179 -11.30 -17.31 -24.23
CA ARG A 179 -10.01 -17.44 -23.56
C ARG A 179 -10.04 -16.91 -22.13
N CYS A 180 -10.59 -15.73 -21.86
CA CYS A 180 -10.67 -15.22 -20.49
C CYS A 180 -11.40 -16.20 -19.55
N GLN A 181 -12.47 -16.85 -19.99
CA GLN A 181 -13.15 -17.84 -19.16
C GLN A 181 -12.32 -19.11 -18.95
N ALA A 182 -11.64 -19.60 -19.99
CA ALA A 182 -10.75 -20.75 -19.91
C ALA A 182 -9.51 -20.50 -19.04
N ASP A 183 -8.91 -19.31 -19.12
CA ASP A 183 -7.73 -18.92 -18.34
C ASP A 183 -8.09 -18.71 -16.86
N LEU A 184 -9.27 -18.15 -16.55
CA LEU A 184 -9.78 -18.05 -15.17
C LEU A 184 -10.11 -19.45 -14.61
N GLN A 185 -10.74 -20.31 -15.41
CA GLN A 185 -10.97 -21.70 -15.03
C GLN A 185 -9.65 -22.41 -14.71
N ARG A 186 -8.63 -22.28 -15.57
CA ARG A 186 -7.30 -22.88 -15.38
C ARG A 186 -6.59 -22.37 -14.12
N ALA A 187 -6.70 -21.09 -13.80
CA ALA A 187 -6.15 -20.55 -12.55
C ALA A 187 -6.78 -21.21 -11.32
N ILE A 188 -8.10 -21.38 -11.32
CA ILE A 188 -8.83 -22.06 -10.23
C ILE A 188 -8.50 -23.56 -10.19
N GLU A 189 -8.38 -24.23 -11.34
CA GLU A 189 -7.94 -25.64 -11.41
C GLU A 189 -6.53 -25.82 -10.82
N ASN A 190 -5.56 -24.96 -11.20
CA ASN A 190 -4.21 -25.00 -10.66
C ASN A 190 -4.14 -24.71 -9.15
N ILE A 191 -4.96 -23.78 -8.63
CA ILE A 191 -5.12 -23.58 -7.17
C ILE A 191 -5.58 -24.89 -6.51
N LEU A 192 -6.62 -25.54 -7.07
CA LEU A 192 -7.21 -26.76 -6.52
C LEU A 192 -6.27 -27.96 -6.60
N ASP A 193 -5.53 -28.12 -7.70
CA ASP A 193 -4.48 -29.13 -7.84
C ASP A 193 -3.39 -28.95 -6.78
N PHE A 194 -2.95 -27.71 -6.53
CA PHE A 194 -1.97 -27.42 -5.49
C PHE A 194 -2.47 -27.75 -4.08
N VAL A 195 -3.68 -27.31 -3.70
CA VAL A 195 -4.22 -27.59 -2.35
C VAL A 195 -4.69 -29.03 -2.15
N THR A 196 -4.84 -29.81 -3.21
CA THR A 196 -5.16 -31.25 -3.13
C THR A 196 -3.93 -32.15 -3.30
N ALA A 197 -2.76 -31.61 -3.65
CA ALA A 197 -1.51 -32.36 -3.75
C ALA A 197 -1.04 -32.90 -2.38
N GLY A 198 -0.68 -34.18 -2.34
CA GLY A 198 -0.37 -34.93 -1.10
C GLY A 198 0.92 -34.57 -0.36
N ASN A 199 1.57 -33.44 -0.67
CA ASN A 199 2.83 -33.02 -0.04
C ASN A 199 2.68 -31.90 0.98
N LEU A 200 1.55 -31.17 0.97
CA LEU A 200 1.37 -29.94 1.78
C LEU A 200 0.18 -29.99 2.74
N TYR A 201 -0.77 -30.90 2.51
CA TYR A 201 -1.92 -31.18 3.38
C TYR A 201 -2.63 -29.93 3.99
N PRO A 202 -2.99 -28.90 3.21
CA PRO A 202 -3.80 -27.81 3.73
C PRO A 202 -5.23 -28.29 4.00
N GLU A 203 -5.78 -27.96 5.16
CA GLU A 203 -7.17 -28.26 5.51
C GLU A 203 -8.13 -27.19 4.99
N THR A 204 -7.65 -25.96 4.78
CA THR A 204 -8.49 -24.81 4.40
C THR A 204 -7.81 -23.89 3.39
N VAL A 205 -8.59 -23.37 2.44
CA VAL A 205 -8.10 -22.38 1.46
C VAL A 205 -9.09 -21.21 1.32
N ALA A 206 -8.57 -19.98 1.32
CA ALA A 206 -9.37 -18.79 1.02
C ALA A 206 -9.10 -18.30 -0.40
N ILE A 207 -10.15 -18.24 -1.22
CA ILE A 207 -10.12 -17.85 -2.63
C ILE A 207 -10.91 -16.53 -2.79
N PRO A 208 -10.29 -15.44 -3.28
CA PRO A 208 -10.97 -14.19 -3.57
C PRO A 208 -11.73 -14.27 -4.91
N ALA A 209 -12.45 -13.20 -5.29
CA ALA A 209 -13.00 -13.04 -6.63
C ALA A 209 -11.87 -12.76 -7.65
N LEU A 210 -11.16 -13.82 -8.03
CA LEU A 210 -9.98 -13.75 -8.89
C LEU A 210 -10.29 -13.05 -10.22
N SER A 211 -9.49 -12.04 -10.56
CA SER A 211 -9.65 -11.11 -11.69
C SER A 211 -10.77 -10.06 -11.62
N SER A 212 -11.67 -10.04 -10.63
CA SER A 212 -12.83 -9.11 -10.66
C SER A 212 -12.50 -7.64 -10.34
N GLY A 213 -11.36 -7.38 -9.71
CA GLY A 213 -10.87 -6.03 -9.39
C GLY A 213 -10.12 -5.38 -10.56
N ILE A 214 -8.80 -5.14 -10.40
CA ILE A 214 -7.92 -4.44 -11.37
C ILE A 214 -7.94 -5.08 -12.78
N PHE A 215 -8.26 -6.37 -12.88
CA PHE A 215 -8.34 -7.11 -14.15
C PHE A 215 -9.74 -7.04 -14.82
N GLN A 216 -10.70 -6.33 -14.22
CA GLN A 216 -12.02 -5.96 -14.75
C GLN A 216 -12.88 -7.13 -15.25
N PHE A 217 -12.68 -8.33 -14.70
CA PHE A 217 -13.49 -9.49 -15.05
C PHE A 217 -14.93 -9.31 -14.50
N PRO A 218 -15.99 -9.36 -15.33
CA PRO A 218 -17.35 -9.09 -14.89
C PRO A 218 -17.73 -9.95 -13.69
N LEU A 219 -18.08 -9.30 -12.57
CA LEU A 219 -18.18 -9.93 -11.26
C LEU A 219 -19.09 -11.17 -11.24
N ASP A 220 -20.28 -11.08 -11.82
CA ASP A 220 -21.24 -12.20 -11.92
C ASP A 220 -20.76 -13.36 -12.80
N LEU A 221 -19.86 -13.11 -13.75
CA LEU A 221 -19.24 -14.14 -14.58
C LEU A 221 -18.04 -14.75 -13.86
N CYS A 222 -17.22 -13.92 -13.21
CA CYS A 222 -16.09 -14.34 -12.37
C CYS A 222 -16.54 -15.30 -11.26
N THR A 223 -17.44 -14.86 -10.38
CA THR A 223 -17.92 -15.66 -9.24
C THR A 223 -18.63 -16.94 -9.70
N ARG A 224 -19.42 -16.86 -10.77
CA ARG A 224 -20.04 -18.03 -11.42
C ARG A 224 -19.03 -19.03 -11.93
N ILE A 225 -17.93 -18.60 -12.55
CA ILE A 225 -16.88 -19.49 -13.05
C ILE A 225 -16.15 -20.13 -11.88
N ILE A 226 -15.72 -19.35 -10.88
CA ILE A 226 -15.02 -19.87 -9.69
C ILE A 226 -15.85 -20.97 -9.02
N VAL A 227 -17.11 -20.70 -8.69
CA VAL A 227 -18.02 -21.68 -8.06
C VAL A 227 -18.28 -22.88 -8.98
N LYS A 228 -18.51 -22.67 -10.28
CA LYS A 228 -18.73 -23.75 -11.24
C LYS A 228 -17.51 -24.65 -11.36
N THR A 229 -16.31 -24.09 -11.46
CA THR A 229 -15.05 -24.84 -11.56
C THR A 229 -14.81 -25.66 -10.30
N ILE A 230 -14.94 -25.06 -9.11
CA ILE A 230 -14.82 -25.81 -7.84
C ILE A 230 -15.82 -26.97 -7.79
N ARG A 231 -17.09 -26.75 -8.17
CA ARG A 231 -18.11 -27.82 -8.19
C ARG A 231 -17.70 -28.97 -9.12
N HIS A 232 -17.29 -28.68 -10.35
CA HIS A 232 -16.91 -29.72 -11.31
C HIS A 232 -15.62 -30.43 -10.89
N TYR A 233 -14.65 -29.70 -10.31
CA TYR A 233 -13.37 -30.26 -9.88
C TYR A 233 -13.53 -31.38 -8.85
N PHE A 234 -14.48 -31.26 -7.92
CA PHE A 234 -14.76 -32.27 -6.89
C PHE A 234 -15.90 -33.24 -7.25
N GLN A 235 -16.59 -33.04 -8.38
CA GLN A 235 -17.70 -33.90 -8.79
C GLN A 235 -17.19 -35.31 -9.14
N GLY A 236 -17.56 -36.31 -8.32
CA GLY A 236 -17.20 -37.71 -8.54
C GLY A 236 -15.76 -38.11 -8.14
N LYS A 237 -14.95 -37.19 -7.58
CA LYS A 237 -13.65 -37.54 -7.00
C LYS A 237 -13.81 -38.02 -5.55
N GLN A 238 -13.12 -39.10 -5.18
CA GLN A 238 -12.79 -39.34 -3.77
C GLN A 238 -11.60 -38.45 -3.40
N LEU A 239 -11.70 -37.66 -2.32
CA LEU A 239 -10.58 -36.86 -1.84
C LEU A 239 -9.53 -37.78 -1.18
N ALA A 240 -8.34 -37.82 -1.78
CA ALA A 240 -7.12 -38.29 -1.13
C ALA A 240 -6.36 -37.15 -0.41
N SER A 241 -6.95 -35.94 -0.34
CA SER A 241 -6.36 -34.76 0.29
C SER A 241 -7.03 -34.44 1.63
N ASN A 242 -6.31 -33.72 2.49
CA ASN A 242 -6.82 -33.26 3.79
C ASN A 242 -7.69 -31.99 3.69
N LEU A 243 -8.03 -31.51 2.49
CA LEU A 243 -8.81 -30.29 2.31
C LEU A 243 -10.25 -30.49 2.80
N LYS A 244 -10.65 -29.71 3.80
CA LYS A 244 -11.98 -29.74 4.45
C LYS A 244 -12.84 -28.55 4.11
N GLU A 245 -12.26 -27.36 3.94
CA GLU A 245 -13.04 -26.14 3.69
C GLU A 245 -12.44 -25.24 2.58
N ILE A 246 -13.32 -24.79 1.68
CA ILE A 246 -13.02 -23.77 0.67
C ILE A 246 -13.82 -22.52 1.02
N HIS A 247 -13.12 -21.44 1.32
CA HIS A 247 -13.72 -20.15 1.69
C HIS A 247 -13.66 -19.20 0.49
N LEU A 248 -14.81 -18.77 -0.01
CA LEU A 248 -14.93 -17.69 -0.97
C LEU A 248 -15.10 -16.38 -0.19
N VAL A 249 -14.10 -15.50 -0.24
CA VAL A 249 -13.99 -14.40 0.73
C VAL A 249 -13.87 -13.05 0.01
N SER A 250 -14.60 -12.06 0.51
CA SER A 250 -14.37 -10.65 0.19
C SER A 250 -14.82 -9.77 1.37
N ASN A 251 -14.23 -8.58 1.50
CA ASN A 251 -14.67 -7.55 2.43
C ASN A 251 -15.77 -6.64 1.84
N GLU A 252 -16.01 -6.71 0.53
CA GLU A 252 -16.99 -5.92 -0.22
C GLU A 252 -18.37 -6.61 -0.28
N ASP A 253 -19.42 -5.93 0.18
CA ASP A 253 -20.79 -6.47 0.14
C ASP A 253 -21.27 -6.89 -1.26
N PRO A 254 -21.00 -6.16 -2.37
CA PRO A 254 -21.37 -6.60 -3.72
C PRO A 254 -20.70 -7.91 -4.14
N THR A 255 -19.41 -8.07 -3.84
CA THR A 255 -18.62 -9.27 -4.17
C THR A 255 -19.06 -10.48 -3.33
N VAL A 256 -19.36 -10.26 -2.05
CA VAL A 256 -19.96 -11.27 -1.16
C VAL A 256 -21.35 -11.69 -1.65
N ALA A 257 -22.18 -10.73 -2.08
CA ALA A 257 -23.51 -11.00 -2.62
C ALA A 257 -23.42 -11.79 -3.94
N ALA A 258 -22.53 -11.41 -4.86
CA ALA A 258 -22.31 -12.12 -6.12
C ALA A 258 -21.84 -13.57 -5.89
N PHE A 259 -20.88 -13.80 -4.98
CA PHE A 259 -20.48 -15.17 -4.59
C PHE A 259 -21.62 -15.97 -3.96
N LYS A 260 -22.40 -15.36 -3.06
CA LYS A 260 -23.58 -16.00 -2.45
C LYS A 260 -24.59 -16.39 -3.54
N THR A 261 -24.96 -15.48 -4.44
CA THR A 261 -25.91 -15.73 -5.54
C THR A 261 -25.39 -16.80 -6.50
N ALA A 262 -24.11 -16.76 -6.88
CA ALA A 262 -23.49 -17.82 -7.68
C ALA A 262 -23.56 -19.19 -6.96
N SER A 263 -23.28 -19.22 -5.65
CA SER A 263 -23.31 -20.45 -4.85
C SER A 263 -24.73 -21.01 -4.69
N GLU A 264 -25.73 -20.16 -4.42
CA GLU A 264 -27.13 -20.56 -4.35
C GLU A 264 -27.63 -21.11 -5.69
N ASN A 265 -27.28 -20.47 -6.81
CA ASN A 265 -27.68 -20.92 -8.15
C ASN A 265 -26.99 -22.21 -8.63
N ILE A 266 -25.76 -22.50 -8.15
CA ILE A 266 -24.91 -23.60 -8.68
C ILE A 266 -24.88 -24.81 -7.74
N LEU A 267 -25.03 -24.59 -6.43
CA LEU A 267 -24.92 -25.59 -5.37
C LEU A 267 -26.25 -25.81 -4.62
N GLY A 268 -27.24 -24.94 -4.80
CA GLY A 268 -28.56 -25.04 -4.19
C GLY A 268 -28.67 -24.32 -2.83
N THR A 269 -29.67 -24.72 -2.04
CA THR A 269 -30.06 -24.02 -0.81
C THR A 269 -28.93 -23.94 0.23
N ASN A 270 -28.82 -22.75 0.84
CA ASN A 270 -27.89 -22.39 1.90
C ASN A 270 -28.18 -23.19 3.19
N GLU A 271 -27.15 -23.79 3.79
CA GLU A 271 -27.23 -24.64 4.99
C GLU A 271 -26.86 -23.89 6.28
N LEU A 272 -26.71 -22.56 6.20
CA LEU A 272 -26.36 -21.69 7.32
C LEU A 272 -27.54 -21.49 8.31
N GLY A 273 -27.73 -22.45 9.22
CA GLY A 273 -28.66 -22.34 10.36
C GLY A 273 -29.29 -23.65 10.84
N SER A 274 -29.14 -24.75 10.11
CA SER A 274 -29.85 -26.02 10.38
C SER A 274 -29.17 -26.96 11.38
N SER A 275 -28.67 -26.44 12.51
CA SER A 275 -28.31 -27.26 13.70
C SER A 275 -28.09 -26.43 14.97
N VAL A 276 -29.12 -26.31 15.83
CA VAL A 276 -29.08 -26.52 17.31
C VAL A 276 -30.52 -26.76 17.78
N SER A 277 -30.75 -27.77 18.62
CA SER A 277 -31.94 -27.88 19.49
C SER A 277 -31.50 -28.42 20.87
N GLN A 278 -32.03 -27.84 21.95
CA GLN A 278 -31.84 -28.18 23.39
C GLN A 278 -30.43 -27.84 23.96
N GLY A 279 -30.25 -27.07 25.05
CA GLY A 279 -31.17 -26.26 25.88
C GLY A 279 -30.48 -25.62 27.13
N ALA A 280 -31.20 -24.77 27.89
CA ALA A 280 -30.96 -24.26 29.27
C ALA A 280 -30.14 -22.94 29.56
N ILE A 281 -30.88 -21.81 29.67
CA ILE A 281 -31.04 -20.82 30.80
C ILE A 281 -29.83 -20.17 31.58
N LEU A 282 -29.97 -18.83 31.80
CA LEU A 282 -29.23 -17.75 32.53
C LEU A 282 -28.95 -17.93 34.07
N PRO A 283 -28.27 -17.03 34.88
CA PRO A 283 -28.23 -15.52 34.87
C PRO A 283 -26.95 -14.75 35.40
N SER A 284 -27.12 -13.46 35.77
CA SER A 284 -26.17 -12.30 35.78
C SER A 284 -25.57 -11.82 37.14
N ASN A 285 -24.53 -10.93 37.10
CA ASN A 285 -24.20 -9.74 38.00
C ASN A 285 -22.67 -9.47 38.24
N THR A 286 -22.15 -8.41 38.93
CA THR A 286 -22.03 -6.94 38.61
C THR A 286 -20.87 -6.25 39.42
N MET A 287 -20.32 -5.09 38.98
CA MET A 287 -19.54 -4.04 39.75
C MET A 287 -18.09 -4.31 40.28
N VAL A 288 -17.15 -3.37 40.63
CA VAL A 288 -16.84 -1.92 40.29
C VAL A 288 -15.39 -1.48 40.76
N VAL A 289 -14.72 -0.57 40.00
CA VAL A 289 -13.63 0.46 40.26
C VAL A 289 -12.51 0.33 41.34
N SER A 290 -11.23 0.57 40.95
CA SER A 290 -10.29 1.59 41.53
C SER A 290 -8.90 1.67 40.81
N GLN A 291 -8.18 2.80 40.91
CA GLN A 291 -7.03 3.19 40.07
C GLN A 291 -5.63 3.00 40.70
N GLY A 292 -4.61 2.75 39.86
CA GLY A 292 -3.19 2.87 40.21
C GLY A 292 -2.24 2.29 39.16
N ALA A 293 -1.45 3.15 38.49
CA ALA A 293 -0.43 2.83 37.47
C ALA A 293 -0.90 2.05 36.22
N ILE A 294 -1.03 2.75 35.09
CA ILE A 294 -1.21 2.12 33.77
C ILE A 294 0.17 1.63 33.27
N LEU A 295 0.53 0.40 33.68
CA LEU A 295 1.46 -0.44 32.91
C LEU A 295 0.63 -1.35 31.98
N PRO A 296 1.16 -1.75 30.81
CA PRO A 296 0.46 -2.66 29.90
C PRO A 296 0.30 -4.02 30.59
N SER A 297 -0.91 -4.29 31.08
CA SER A 297 -1.25 -5.55 31.73
C SER A 297 -2.20 -6.33 30.82
N TYR A 298 -1.69 -7.42 30.27
CA TYR A 298 -2.52 -8.32 29.48
C TYR A 298 -3.36 -9.18 30.43
N THR A 299 -4.67 -8.90 30.48
CA THR A 299 -5.62 -9.56 31.38
C THR A 299 -6.62 -10.41 30.60
N MET A 300 -6.89 -11.61 31.07
CA MET A 300 -7.88 -12.53 30.51
C MET A 300 -8.63 -13.20 31.66
N VAL A 301 -9.97 -13.19 31.60
CA VAL A 301 -10.82 -13.92 32.55
C VAL A 301 -11.23 -15.25 31.91
N VAL A 302 -11.10 -16.33 32.67
CA VAL A 302 -11.48 -17.69 32.25
C VAL A 302 -12.32 -18.30 33.37
N ASN A 303 -13.62 -18.48 33.10
CA ASN A 303 -14.62 -18.82 34.12
C ASN A 303 -14.55 -17.82 35.29
N SER A 304 -14.41 -18.29 36.53
CA SER A 304 -14.23 -17.45 37.72
C SER A 304 -12.76 -17.07 38.01
N MET A 305 -11.80 -17.44 37.17
CA MET A 305 -10.38 -17.18 37.40
C MET A 305 -9.87 -16.03 36.54
N THR A 306 -9.09 -15.13 37.13
CA THR A 306 -8.52 -13.97 36.43
C THR A 306 -7.04 -14.21 36.22
N LEU A 307 -6.59 -14.28 34.97
CA LEU A 307 -5.18 -14.39 34.60
C LEU A 307 -4.66 -13.01 34.19
N GLN A 308 -3.48 -12.63 34.69
CA GLN A 308 -2.84 -11.35 34.40
C GLN A 308 -1.35 -11.54 34.11
N ILE A 309 -0.83 -10.88 33.08
CA ILE A 309 0.61 -10.69 32.90
C ILE A 309 0.96 -9.30 33.43
N VAL A 310 1.94 -9.26 34.34
CA VAL A 310 2.39 -8.03 35.01
C VAL A 310 3.88 -7.89 34.80
N GLN A 311 4.33 -6.75 34.25
CA GLN A 311 5.75 -6.41 34.25
C GLN A 311 6.15 -5.82 35.61
N GLY A 312 7.10 -6.45 36.31
CA GLY A 312 7.57 -6.01 37.62
C GLY A 312 8.26 -7.09 38.44
N HIS A 313 8.51 -6.77 39.71
CA HIS A 313 9.21 -7.62 40.68
C HIS A 313 8.25 -8.57 41.41
N ILE A 314 8.68 -9.80 41.68
CA ILE A 314 7.83 -10.85 42.29
C ILE A 314 7.67 -10.66 43.80
N GLU A 315 8.74 -10.20 44.46
CA GLU A 315 8.83 -10.03 45.92
C GLU A 315 8.01 -8.85 46.50
N VAL A 316 7.41 -8.03 45.63
CA VAL A 316 6.54 -6.89 46.00
C VAL A 316 5.08 -7.10 45.63
N GLN A 317 4.68 -8.29 45.16
CA GLN A 317 3.34 -8.51 44.63
C GLN A 317 2.29 -8.61 45.76
N PRO A 318 1.16 -7.88 45.64
CA PRO A 318 0.06 -7.97 46.60
C PRO A 318 -0.81 -9.19 46.26
N THR A 319 -0.38 -10.39 46.69
CA THR A 319 -1.14 -11.64 46.56
C THR A 319 -0.98 -12.53 47.80
N ASP A 320 -1.94 -13.43 48.07
CA ASP A 320 -1.90 -14.34 49.22
C ASP A 320 -0.69 -15.29 49.15
N VAL A 321 -0.31 -15.70 47.93
CA VAL A 321 0.78 -16.65 47.67
C VAL A 321 1.79 -16.06 46.70
N ILE A 322 3.06 -16.08 47.07
CA ILE A 322 4.19 -15.91 46.15
C ILE A 322 4.80 -17.28 45.87
N VAL A 323 5.11 -17.58 44.60
CA VAL A 323 5.77 -18.83 44.21
C VAL A 323 7.26 -18.60 44.02
N ASN A 324 8.08 -19.39 44.71
CA ASN A 324 9.53 -19.40 44.60
C ASN A 324 9.99 -20.65 43.81
N SER A 325 11.11 -20.51 43.10
CA SER A 325 11.79 -21.57 42.36
C SER A 325 13.06 -21.98 43.10
N VAL A 326 13.17 -23.25 43.51
CA VAL A 326 14.31 -23.76 44.30
C VAL A 326 14.84 -25.05 43.66
N SER A 327 16.17 -25.12 43.45
CA SER A 327 16.82 -26.37 43.01
C SER A 327 17.53 -27.05 44.18
N PRO A 328 17.51 -28.39 44.29
CA PRO A 328 18.32 -29.14 45.25
C PRO A 328 19.82 -29.11 44.97
N THR A 329 20.25 -28.78 43.74
CA THR A 329 21.68 -28.69 43.36
C THR A 329 22.33 -27.36 43.76
N PHE A 330 21.51 -26.38 44.15
CA PHE A 330 21.92 -25.04 44.52
C PHE A 330 21.46 -24.74 45.96
N ARG A 331 22.05 -23.74 46.61
CA ARG A 331 21.62 -23.34 47.95
C ARG A 331 20.27 -22.63 47.88
N PHE A 332 19.54 -22.63 48.98
CA PHE A 332 18.30 -21.86 49.05
C PHE A 332 18.65 -20.37 48.91
N GLY A 333 17.90 -19.64 48.07
CA GLY A 333 18.27 -18.27 47.68
C GLY A 333 19.21 -18.17 46.45
N ASP A 334 19.67 -19.28 45.86
CA ASP A 334 20.36 -19.24 44.56
C ASP A 334 19.37 -19.03 43.40
N GLY A 335 19.81 -18.25 42.40
CA GLY A 335 18.97 -17.79 41.29
C GLY A 335 18.22 -16.49 41.60
N PRO A 336 17.94 -15.64 40.60
CA PRO A 336 17.50 -14.26 40.81
C PRO A 336 16.16 -14.15 41.56
N VAL A 337 15.21 -15.05 41.27
CA VAL A 337 13.90 -15.13 41.93
C VAL A 337 14.02 -15.58 43.39
N SER A 338 14.78 -16.66 43.66
CA SER A 338 14.92 -17.17 45.02
C SER A 338 15.69 -16.19 45.90
N LYS A 339 16.70 -15.51 45.33
CA LYS A 339 17.47 -14.48 45.99
C LYS A 339 16.62 -13.27 46.38
N SER A 340 15.82 -12.72 45.47
CA SER A 340 14.99 -11.53 45.78
C SER A 340 13.91 -11.85 46.82
N ILE A 341 13.30 -13.04 46.74
CA ILE A 341 12.33 -13.54 47.72
C ILE A 341 12.98 -13.73 49.10
N LEU A 342 14.14 -14.39 49.20
CA LEU A 342 14.85 -14.60 50.47
C LEU A 342 15.33 -13.29 51.09
N GLN A 343 15.91 -12.38 50.29
CA GLN A 343 16.35 -11.06 50.73
C GLN A 343 15.19 -10.23 51.32
N ARG A 344 13.98 -10.36 50.77
CA ARG A 344 12.81 -9.61 51.21
C ARG A 344 12.06 -10.27 52.37
N ALA A 345 12.06 -11.59 52.47
CA ALA A 345 11.40 -12.36 53.53
C ALA A 345 12.23 -12.47 54.82
N GLY A 346 13.56 -12.55 54.69
CA GLY A 346 14.51 -12.85 55.75
C GLY A 346 14.90 -14.33 55.83
N HIS A 347 16.03 -14.62 56.49
CA HIS A 347 16.58 -15.98 56.64
C HIS A 347 15.64 -16.96 57.37
N GLU A 348 14.67 -16.44 58.13
CA GLU A 348 13.63 -17.24 58.79
C GLU A 348 12.82 -18.09 57.78
N LEU A 349 12.69 -17.62 56.52
CA LEU A 349 12.08 -18.36 55.42
C LEU A 349 12.87 -19.63 55.04
N GLU A 350 14.19 -19.53 55.03
CA GLU A 350 15.09 -20.64 54.70
C GLU A 350 15.10 -21.70 55.82
N GLU A 351 15.06 -21.27 57.08
CA GLU A 351 14.99 -22.17 58.23
C GLU A 351 13.67 -22.97 58.25
N GLU A 352 12.53 -22.30 58.05
CA GLU A 352 11.22 -22.97 58.00
C GLU A 352 11.12 -23.91 56.79
N PHE A 353 11.68 -23.53 55.64
CA PHE A 353 11.75 -24.41 54.46
C PHE A 353 12.53 -25.70 54.76
N HIS A 354 13.73 -25.60 55.34
CA HIS A 354 14.55 -26.77 55.66
C HIS A 354 13.90 -27.65 56.73
N LYS A 355 13.21 -27.06 57.72
CA LYS A 355 12.44 -27.79 58.73
C LYS A 355 11.27 -28.56 58.10
N ASN A 356 10.47 -27.89 57.26
CA ASN A 356 9.30 -28.49 56.62
C ASN A 356 9.68 -29.58 55.61
N ARG A 357 10.82 -29.43 54.93
CA ARG A 357 11.37 -30.45 54.02
C ARG A 357 11.81 -31.72 54.76
N LYS A 358 12.41 -31.61 55.95
CA LYS A 358 12.86 -32.78 56.74
C LYS A 358 11.71 -33.63 57.29
N GLN A 359 10.53 -33.05 57.52
CA GLN A 359 9.37 -33.77 58.09
C GLN A 359 8.51 -34.54 57.06
N LYS A 360 8.76 -34.41 55.75
CA LYS A 360 7.98 -35.08 54.70
C LYS A 360 8.87 -35.66 53.61
N TYR A 361 9.34 -36.89 53.84
CA TYR A 361 9.94 -37.72 52.79
C TYR A 361 8.89 -38.63 52.16
N GLN A 362 8.37 -38.19 51.01
CA GLN A 362 7.72 -39.02 49.99
C GLN A 362 8.18 -38.50 48.63
N ASP A 363 8.64 -39.40 47.75
CA ASP A 363 9.38 -39.09 46.51
C ASP A 363 8.55 -38.44 45.37
N SER A 364 7.44 -37.81 45.71
CA SER A 364 6.41 -37.31 44.80
C SER A 364 5.88 -35.90 45.14
N GLN A 365 6.50 -35.18 46.08
CA GLN A 365 6.13 -33.80 46.43
C GLN A 365 6.98 -32.78 45.67
N PHE A 366 6.35 -32.00 44.77
CA PHE A 366 7.02 -30.96 43.98
C PHE A 366 7.00 -29.58 44.63
N VAL A 367 6.13 -29.35 45.63
CA VAL A 367 5.96 -28.05 46.29
C VAL A 367 6.03 -28.14 47.82
N VAL A 368 6.97 -27.42 48.43
CA VAL A 368 7.03 -27.20 49.90
C VAL A 368 6.42 -25.83 50.23
N PHE A 369 5.80 -25.66 51.39
CA PHE A 369 5.22 -24.37 51.81
C PHE A 369 5.86 -23.84 53.10
N THR A 370 5.87 -22.52 53.23
CA THR A 370 6.33 -21.73 54.39
C THR A 370 5.44 -20.49 54.56
N LYS A 371 5.62 -19.72 55.62
CA LYS A 371 4.98 -18.41 55.82
C LYS A 371 5.63 -17.34 54.94
N GLY A 372 4.95 -16.21 54.74
CA GLY A 372 5.52 -15.05 54.02
C GLY A 372 6.63 -14.31 54.76
N PHE A 373 6.71 -14.45 56.09
CA PHE A 373 7.60 -13.67 56.97
C PHE A 373 7.49 -12.16 56.69
N LYS A 374 8.54 -11.53 56.14
CA LYS A 374 8.57 -10.08 55.85
C LYS A 374 8.02 -9.70 54.46
N LEU A 375 7.55 -10.69 53.67
CA LEU A 375 6.79 -10.45 52.43
C LEU A 375 5.34 -10.04 52.75
N SER A 376 4.70 -9.36 51.81
CA SER A 376 3.28 -9.01 51.87
C SER A 376 2.32 -10.20 51.69
N CYS A 377 2.82 -11.36 51.26
CA CYS A 377 2.03 -12.56 51.07
C CYS A 377 1.84 -13.35 52.38
N ARG A 378 0.81 -14.19 52.45
CA ARG A 378 0.52 -15.01 53.63
C ARG A 378 1.46 -16.22 53.72
N CYS A 379 1.77 -16.84 52.59
CA CYS A 379 2.66 -17.99 52.48
C CYS A 379 3.47 -17.99 51.17
N VAL A 380 4.61 -18.68 51.18
CA VAL A 380 5.43 -18.91 49.99
C VAL A 380 5.36 -20.38 49.60
N PHE A 381 5.17 -20.65 48.31
CA PHE A 381 5.20 -22.00 47.75
C PHE A 381 6.53 -22.19 47.00
N HIS A 382 7.36 -23.12 47.47
CA HIS A 382 8.68 -23.43 46.94
C HIS A 382 8.58 -24.63 46.00
N VAL A 383 8.66 -24.38 44.69
CA VAL A 383 8.75 -25.41 43.65
C VAL A 383 10.15 -26.02 43.65
N LEU A 384 10.23 -27.34 43.69
CA LEU A 384 11.47 -28.12 43.74
C LEU A 384 11.83 -28.73 42.38
N TRP A 385 12.97 -28.34 41.81
CA TRP A 385 13.50 -28.90 40.57
C TRP A 385 14.35 -30.16 40.83
N LEU A 386 13.70 -31.30 41.06
CA LEU A 386 14.38 -32.56 41.41
C LEU A 386 15.23 -33.12 40.24
N PRO A 387 16.56 -33.31 40.39
CA PRO A 387 17.43 -33.79 39.31
C PRO A 387 17.17 -35.23 38.84
N THR A 388 16.39 -36.01 39.59
CA THR A 388 16.09 -37.42 39.31
C THR A 388 15.05 -37.61 38.20
N TYR A 389 14.39 -36.55 37.74
CA TYR A 389 13.46 -36.58 36.62
C TYR A 389 14.12 -35.98 35.37
N SER A 390 14.16 -36.76 34.28
CA SER A 390 14.74 -36.34 32.99
C SER A 390 13.86 -35.35 32.21
N ASP A 391 12.58 -35.24 32.55
CA ASP A 391 11.62 -34.33 31.90
C ASP A 391 11.27 -33.14 32.80
N GLN A 392 11.91 -32.00 32.53
CA GLN A 392 11.65 -30.74 33.25
C GLN A 392 10.28 -30.12 32.90
N ASP A 393 9.73 -30.36 31.70
CA ASP A 393 8.39 -29.89 31.34
C ASP A 393 7.34 -30.54 32.24
N LEU A 394 7.54 -31.81 32.56
CA LEU A 394 6.66 -32.59 33.43
C LEU A 394 6.71 -32.10 34.88
N ILE A 395 7.88 -31.71 35.39
CA ILE A 395 8.01 -31.03 36.69
C ILE A 395 7.22 -29.72 36.68
N LEU A 396 7.38 -28.90 35.64
CA LEU A 396 6.69 -27.60 35.53
C LEU A 396 5.15 -27.76 35.52
N LYS A 397 4.63 -28.72 34.75
CA LYS A 397 3.19 -29.06 34.71
C LYS A 397 2.67 -29.46 36.09
N HIS A 398 3.35 -30.40 36.76
CA HIS A 398 2.93 -30.86 38.09
C HIS A 398 3.03 -29.76 39.15
N ALA A 399 4.08 -28.95 39.13
CA ALA A 399 4.29 -27.87 40.09
C ALA A 399 3.20 -26.78 40.00
N VAL A 400 2.86 -26.33 38.78
CA VAL A 400 1.79 -25.34 38.57
C VAL A 400 0.45 -25.89 39.09
N ASN A 401 0.12 -27.14 38.75
CA ASN A 401 -1.12 -27.77 39.19
C ASN A 401 -1.16 -27.97 40.72
N GLU A 402 -0.07 -28.45 41.35
CA GLU A 402 0.01 -28.62 42.82
C GLU A 402 -0.17 -27.28 43.56
N CYS A 403 0.46 -26.20 43.07
CA CYS A 403 0.28 -24.84 43.60
C CYS A 403 -1.19 -24.38 43.55
N LEU A 404 -1.85 -24.52 42.40
CA LEU A 404 -3.25 -24.13 42.23
C LEU A 404 -4.20 -24.96 43.11
N GLN A 405 -3.98 -26.28 43.19
CA GLN A 405 -4.74 -27.15 44.10
C GLN A 405 -4.56 -26.77 45.57
N LYS A 406 -3.34 -26.42 46.00
CA LYS A 406 -3.05 -25.96 47.37
C LYS A 406 -3.75 -24.64 47.69
N CYS A 407 -3.81 -23.70 46.75
CA CYS A 407 -4.55 -22.45 46.94
C CYS A 407 -6.04 -22.70 47.25
N LEU A 408 -6.70 -23.60 46.49
CA LEU A 408 -8.10 -23.95 46.73
C LEU A 408 -8.32 -24.69 48.06
N LYS A 409 -7.39 -25.57 48.46
CA LYS A 409 -7.45 -26.30 49.75
C LYS A 409 -7.30 -25.35 50.95
N LEU A 410 -6.51 -24.28 50.81
CA LEU A 410 -6.25 -23.30 51.85
C LEU A 410 -7.17 -22.06 51.79
N ASN A 411 -8.16 -22.05 50.88
CA ASN A 411 -9.07 -20.91 50.62
C ASN A 411 -8.34 -19.58 50.36
N LEU A 412 -7.27 -19.62 49.57
CA LEU A 412 -6.52 -18.44 49.12
C LEU A 412 -7.07 -17.93 47.78
N THR A 413 -7.11 -16.62 47.58
CA THR A 413 -7.82 -15.98 46.45
C THR A 413 -6.87 -15.37 45.41
N SER A 414 -5.56 -15.31 45.69
CA SER A 414 -4.57 -14.78 44.76
C SER A 414 -3.20 -15.45 44.84
N ILE A 415 -2.57 -15.68 43.68
CA ILE A 415 -1.23 -16.29 43.56
C ILE A 415 -0.41 -15.60 42.46
N SER A 416 0.85 -15.27 42.79
CA SER A 416 1.84 -14.73 41.85
C SER A 416 2.90 -15.77 41.50
N PHE A 417 3.00 -16.09 40.21
CA PHE A 417 4.03 -16.94 39.62
C PHE A 417 5.09 -16.08 38.92
N PRO A 418 6.39 -16.35 39.11
CA PRO A 418 7.43 -15.92 38.18
C PRO A 418 7.37 -16.79 36.90
N ALA A 419 8.22 -16.50 35.91
CA ALA A 419 8.44 -17.41 34.78
C ALA A 419 9.20 -18.68 35.25
N LEU A 420 8.48 -19.65 35.83
CA LEU A 420 9.06 -20.86 36.41
C LEU A 420 9.72 -21.73 35.34
N GLY A 421 11.02 -22.01 35.52
CA GLY A 421 11.82 -22.81 34.60
C GLY A 421 12.55 -21.99 33.52
N ALA A 422 12.19 -20.71 33.34
CA ALA A 422 12.93 -19.81 32.46
C ALA A 422 14.30 -19.46 33.05
N GLY A 423 15.32 -19.33 32.20
CA GLY A 423 16.70 -19.10 32.62
C GLY A 423 17.39 -20.37 33.13
N GLY A 424 17.91 -20.32 34.37
CA GLY A 424 18.90 -21.29 34.89
C GLY A 424 18.45 -22.76 35.07
N ILE A 425 17.19 -23.10 34.76
CA ILE A 425 16.72 -24.49 34.68
C ILE A 425 16.87 -25.05 33.25
N GLY A 426 16.80 -24.19 32.22
CA GLY A 426 17.05 -24.54 30.82
C GLY A 426 15.81 -24.74 29.94
N ILE A 427 14.59 -24.44 30.44
CA ILE A 427 13.36 -24.53 29.62
C ILE A 427 13.22 -23.24 28.79
N GLU A 428 12.99 -23.40 27.47
CA GLU A 428 12.79 -22.28 26.55
C GLU A 428 11.58 -21.40 26.93
N ASP A 429 11.72 -20.08 26.84
CA ASP A 429 10.73 -19.12 27.36
C ASP A 429 9.32 -19.27 26.73
N ASN A 430 9.24 -19.55 25.42
CA ASN A 430 7.98 -19.85 24.73
C ASN A 430 7.30 -21.08 25.30
N LYS A 431 8.10 -22.08 25.66
CA LYS A 431 7.66 -23.38 26.18
C LYS A 431 7.24 -23.27 27.65
N VAL A 432 7.98 -22.51 28.46
CA VAL A 432 7.57 -22.10 29.82
C VAL A 432 6.22 -21.37 29.79
N ALA A 433 6.13 -20.32 28.96
CA ALA A 433 4.92 -19.53 28.81
C ALA A 433 3.71 -20.39 28.40
N GLN A 434 3.88 -21.25 27.40
CA GLN A 434 2.83 -22.15 26.94
C GLN A 434 2.41 -23.14 28.04
N ILE A 435 3.36 -23.86 28.65
CA ILE A 435 3.06 -24.85 29.69
C ILE A 435 2.33 -24.22 30.88
N MET A 436 2.81 -23.09 31.39
CA MET A 436 2.22 -22.43 32.55
C MET A 436 0.81 -21.92 32.25
N CYS A 437 0.58 -21.31 31.08
CA CYS A 437 -0.74 -20.81 30.72
C CYS A 437 -1.73 -21.97 30.39
N GLU A 438 -1.27 -23.03 29.73
CA GLU A 438 -2.11 -24.20 29.41
C GLU A 438 -2.50 -25.00 30.66
N GLU A 439 -1.60 -25.20 31.64
CA GLU A 439 -1.97 -25.89 32.88
C GLU A 439 -2.90 -25.06 33.76
N VAL A 440 -2.75 -23.72 33.79
CA VAL A 440 -3.74 -22.83 34.44
C VAL A 440 -5.10 -22.91 33.75
N LEU A 441 -5.16 -22.89 32.41
CA LEU A 441 -6.42 -23.10 31.68
C LEU A 441 -7.07 -24.44 32.01
N LYS A 442 -6.27 -25.51 31.98
CA LYS A 442 -6.72 -26.87 32.26
C LYS A 442 -7.30 -26.93 33.68
N PHE A 443 -6.64 -26.32 34.65
CA PHE A 443 -7.16 -26.17 36.01
C PHE A 443 -8.49 -25.39 36.05
N ALA A 444 -8.57 -24.23 35.38
CA ALA A 444 -9.76 -23.39 35.33
C ALA A 444 -10.97 -24.07 34.65
N LYS A 445 -10.73 -24.89 33.61
CA LYS A 445 -11.77 -25.67 32.90
C LYS A 445 -12.38 -26.77 33.77
N HIS A 446 -11.59 -27.40 34.64
CA HIS A 446 -12.06 -28.55 35.44
C HIS A 446 -12.70 -28.17 36.79
N ARG A 447 -12.69 -26.89 37.20
CA ARG A 447 -13.21 -26.43 38.52
C ARG A 447 -13.86 -25.03 38.48
N PRO A 448 -15.05 -24.86 37.88
CA PRO A 448 -15.83 -23.64 38.02
C PRO A 448 -16.31 -23.45 39.47
N GLY A 449 -16.26 -22.22 40.01
CA GLY A 449 -16.98 -21.86 41.25
C GLY A 449 -16.19 -21.19 42.39
N LYS A 450 -14.86 -21.02 42.29
CA LYS A 450 -14.09 -20.16 43.21
C LYS A 450 -13.30 -19.10 42.44
N GLN A 451 -13.28 -17.88 42.98
CA GLN A 451 -12.56 -16.76 42.39
C GLN A 451 -11.09 -16.82 42.80
N LEU A 452 -10.19 -16.98 41.82
CA LEU A 452 -8.74 -17.07 42.03
C LEU A 452 -8.04 -16.18 40.99
N THR A 453 -7.24 -15.22 41.47
CA THR A 453 -6.44 -14.33 40.63
C THR A 453 -5.02 -14.88 40.49
N ILE A 454 -4.57 -15.07 39.26
CA ILE A 454 -3.29 -15.72 38.92
C ILE A 454 -2.47 -14.71 38.13
N LYS A 455 -1.33 -14.28 38.68
CA LYS A 455 -0.45 -13.30 38.05
C LYS A 455 0.84 -13.96 37.56
N PHE A 456 1.15 -13.83 36.29
CA PHE A 456 2.47 -14.12 35.73
C PHE A 456 3.29 -12.84 35.78
N VAL A 457 4.34 -12.83 36.61
CA VAL A 457 5.10 -11.63 36.96
C VAL A 457 6.48 -11.73 36.32
N ILE A 458 6.68 -10.91 35.31
CA ILE A 458 7.86 -10.94 34.44
C ILE A 458 8.67 -9.67 34.71
N LEU A 459 9.98 -9.77 34.94
CA LEU A 459 10.80 -8.57 35.16
C LEU A 459 10.80 -7.71 33.90
N SER A 460 10.71 -6.38 34.04
CA SER A 460 10.49 -5.45 32.91
C SER A 460 11.62 -5.42 31.87
N LYS A 461 12.80 -5.97 32.21
CA LYS A 461 13.93 -6.18 31.29
C LYS A 461 13.76 -7.41 30.39
N ASP A 462 12.97 -8.40 30.80
CA ASP A 462 12.84 -9.70 30.14
C ASP A 462 11.69 -9.66 29.13
N GLN A 463 11.76 -8.70 28.19
CA GLN A 463 10.73 -8.43 27.18
C GLN A 463 10.47 -9.63 26.25
N HIS A 464 11.46 -10.50 26.07
CA HIS A 464 11.31 -11.77 25.33
C HIS A 464 10.39 -12.74 26.07
N ILE A 465 10.55 -12.90 27.39
CA ILE A 465 9.65 -13.69 28.25
C ILE A 465 8.26 -13.05 28.29
N TYR A 466 8.17 -11.73 28.40
CA TYR A 466 6.87 -11.03 28.40
C TYR A 466 6.12 -11.23 27.08
N LYS A 467 6.82 -11.17 25.94
CA LYS A 467 6.26 -11.47 24.61
C LYS A 467 5.85 -12.95 24.50
N ALA A 468 6.62 -13.88 25.05
CA ALA A 468 6.27 -15.29 25.11
C ALA A 468 4.97 -15.54 25.89
N PHE A 469 4.85 -15.01 27.11
CA PHE A 469 3.61 -15.10 27.91
C PHE A 469 2.43 -14.40 27.23
N SER A 470 2.61 -13.21 26.66
CA SER A 470 1.55 -12.50 25.94
C SER A 470 1.06 -13.30 24.72
N THR A 471 1.99 -13.86 23.95
CA THR A 471 1.69 -14.71 22.79
C THR A 471 0.99 -16.00 23.21
N ALA A 472 1.43 -16.66 24.29
CA ALA A 472 0.79 -17.85 24.83
C ALA A 472 -0.65 -17.55 25.28
N MET A 473 -0.88 -16.41 25.93
CA MET A 473 -2.17 -16.04 26.50
C MET A 473 -3.16 -15.51 25.42
N GLU A 474 -2.68 -14.88 24.33
CA GLU A 474 -3.48 -14.62 23.12
C GLU A 474 -3.83 -15.90 22.33
N LYS A 475 -2.85 -16.80 22.12
CA LYS A 475 -3.07 -18.16 21.57
C LYS A 475 -4.07 -19.00 22.38
N ILE A 476 -4.36 -18.59 23.61
CA ILE A 476 -5.28 -19.22 24.54
C ILE A 476 -6.64 -18.54 24.51
N LYS A 477 -6.68 -17.21 24.43
CA LYS A 477 -7.91 -16.42 24.27
C LYS A 477 -8.63 -16.78 22.96
N SER A 478 -7.90 -17.00 21.87
CA SER A 478 -8.46 -17.52 20.61
C SER A 478 -8.98 -18.96 20.68
N LYS A 479 -8.66 -19.71 21.75
CA LYS A 479 -9.14 -21.08 22.02
C LYS A 479 -10.33 -21.13 23.01
N LEU A 480 -10.94 -19.99 23.34
CA LEU A 480 -12.10 -19.89 24.24
C LEU A 480 -13.33 -19.36 23.46
N PRO A 481 -14.52 -19.97 23.58
CA PRO A 481 -15.71 -19.50 22.86
C PRO A 481 -16.21 -18.11 23.32
N ASN A 482 -16.61 -17.27 22.37
CA ASN A 482 -17.19 -15.94 22.63
C ASN A 482 -18.51 -16.04 23.40
N ASN A 483 -18.51 -15.79 24.71
CA ASN A 483 -19.74 -15.57 25.47
C ASN A 483 -19.56 -14.72 26.76
N TYR A 484 -18.66 -13.73 26.75
CA TYR A 484 -18.43 -12.83 27.89
C TYR A 484 -18.18 -11.37 27.44
N SER A 485 -19.26 -10.57 27.42
CA SER A 485 -19.23 -9.12 27.16
C SER A 485 -19.20 -8.31 28.46
N VAL A 486 -18.71 -7.07 28.42
CA VAL A 486 -18.72 -6.11 29.56
C VAL A 486 -19.15 -4.70 29.08
N PRO A 487 -19.84 -3.85 29.88
CA PRO A 487 -20.49 -2.60 29.42
C PRO A 487 -19.64 -1.30 29.43
N GLN A 488 -20.33 -0.15 29.37
CA GLN A 488 -20.00 1.09 28.65
C GLN A 488 -19.65 2.34 29.54
N GLU A 489 -19.32 3.46 28.87
CA GLU A 489 -19.20 4.89 29.34
C GLU A 489 -17.79 5.35 29.86
N VAL A 490 -17.35 6.63 29.81
CA VAL A 490 -17.98 7.98 29.71
C VAL A 490 -17.17 8.96 28.80
N ARG A 491 -17.81 10.09 28.38
CA ARG A 491 -17.33 11.20 27.50
C ARG A 491 -16.18 12.11 28.01
N GLY A 492 -15.48 12.74 27.04
CA GLY A 492 -14.76 14.04 27.14
C GLY A 492 -13.46 14.03 26.29
N ASN A 493 -13.06 15.04 25.52
CA ASN A 493 -13.56 16.41 25.30
C ASN A 493 -13.30 16.85 23.84
N ARG A 494 -14.09 17.78 23.27
CA ARG A 494 -13.96 18.18 21.84
C ARG A 494 -12.92 19.30 21.66
N GLU A 495 -12.07 19.18 20.62
CA GLU A 495 -11.94 20.15 19.50
C GLU A 495 -10.70 19.91 18.61
N ASN A 496 -9.66 19.21 19.10
CA ASN A 496 -8.50 18.82 18.28
C ASN A 496 -8.57 17.39 17.68
N GLU A 497 -9.64 16.62 17.92
CA GLU A 497 -9.79 15.25 17.37
C GLU A 497 -10.41 15.17 15.96
N LEU A 498 -10.93 16.28 15.41
CA LEU A 498 -11.81 16.25 14.24
C LEU A 498 -11.12 15.92 12.90
N LYS A 499 -9.77 15.88 12.85
CA LYS A 499 -9.02 15.42 11.65
C LYS A 499 -8.61 13.94 11.67
N ALA A 500 -8.67 13.26 12.82
CA ALA A 500 -8.25 11.85 12.93
C ALA A 500 -9.37 10.83 12.63
N LYS A 501 -10.58 11.31 12.30
CA LYS A 501 -11.80 10.51 12.12
C LYS A 501 -12.51 10.72 10.76
N SER A 502 -11.85 11.36 9.79
CA SER A 502 -12.36 11.52 8.42
C SER A 502 -11.79 10.47 7.45
N PRO A 503 -12.56 9.95 6.48
CA PRO A 503 -12.04 9.11 5.40
C PRO A 503 -10.89 9.75 4.64
N ALA A 504 -10.06 8.92 4.01
CA ALA A 504 -8.90 9.37 3.27
C ALA A 504 -8.62 8.51 2.04
N ILE A 505 -7.95 9.09 1.06
CA ILE A 505 -7.27 8.35 0.00
C ILE A 505 -5.84 8.12 0.48
N HIS A 506 -5.45 6.86 0.65
CA HIS A 506 -4.05 6.49 0.73
C HIS A 506 -3.48 6.50 -0.68
N LEU A 507 -2.60 7.45 -0.98
CA LEU A 507 -1.87 7.54 -2.23
C LEU A 507 -0.45 6.99 -1.99
N MET A 508 0.05 6.18 -2.92
CA MET A 508 1.36 5.53 -2.83
C MET A 508 2.07 5.59 -4.17
N GLY A 509 3.38 5.82 -4.15
CA GLY A 509 4.20 5.91 -5.35
C GLY A 509 5.68 5.95 -5.03
N SER A 510 6.51 5.71 -6.04
CA SER A 510 7.98 5.77 -5.97
C SER A 510 8.53 7.11 -6.49
N ASN A 511 7.68 8.12 -6.61
CA ASN A 511 8.03 9.43 -7.14
C ASN A 511 7.11 10.51 -6.53
N GLN A 512 7.70 11.34 -5.67
CA GLN A 512 7.03 12.38 -4.91
C GLN A 512 6.39 13.47 -5.82
N GLU A 513 7.01 13.75 -6.97
CA GLU A 513 6.50 14.74 -7.94
C GLU A 513 5.17 14.29 -8.58
N LYS A 514 5.09 13.03 -9.00
CA LYS A 514 3.89 12.37 -9.53
C LYS A 514 2.79 12.28 -8.47
N MET A 515 3.15 12.00 -7.22
CA MET A 515 2.19 12.02 -6.10
C MET A 515 1.63 13.41 -5.80
N SER A 516 2.46 14.46 -5.92
CA SER A 516 2.03 15.86 -5.78
C SER A 516 0.95 16.23 -6.79
N GLU A 517 1.18 15.92 -8.07
CA GLU A 517 0.23 16.21 -9.15
C GLU A 517 -1.08 15.39 -9.01
N ALA A 518 -0.96 14.13 -8.57
CA ALA A 518 -2.10 13.27 -8.30
C ALA A 518 -2.97 13.79 -7.13
N GLU A 519 -2.36 14.26 -6.04
CA GLU A 519 -3.07 14.92 -4.93
C GLU A 519 -3.83 16.16 -5.41
N GLU A 520 -3.21 17.02 -6.22
CA GLU A 520 -3.86 18.21 -6.76
C GLU A 520 -4.99 17.87 -7.75
N TRP A 521 -4.83 16.84 -8.58
CA TRP A 521 -5.91 16.35 -9.45
C TRP A 521 -7.10 15.80 -8.66
N ILE A 522 -6.85 15.05 -7.58
CA ILE A 522 -7.89 14.60 -6.65
C ILE A 522 -8.62 15.81 -6.05
N HIS A 523 -7.90 16.79 -5.54
CA HIS A 523 -8.51 18.01 -4.98
C HIS A 523 -9.30 18.79 -6.03
N ARG A 524 -8.83 18.89 -7.28
CA ARG A 524 -9.58 19.50 -8.38
C ARG A 524 -10.91 18.77 -8.60
N ILE A 525 -10.96 17.45 -8.63
CA ILE A 525 -12.24 16.72 -8.81
C ILE A 525 -13.21 16.90 -7.64
N LEU A 526 -12.71 16.90 -6.40
CA LEU A 526 -13.55 16.96 -5.21
C LEU A 526 -14.07 18.36 -4.83
N THR A 527 -13.46 19.42 -5.35
CA THR A 527 -13.80 20.81 -4.99
C THR A 527 -14.90 21.47 -5.83
N HIS A 528 -15.17 20.96 -7.04
CA HIS A 528 -16.22 21.52 -7.91
C HIS A 528 -17.62 21.09 -7.44
N GLN A 529 -18.61 21.99 -7.59
CA GLN A 529 -19.98 21.76 -7.09
C GLN A 529 -20.96 21.31 -8.18
N ASP A 530 -20.83 21.85 -9.40
CA ASP A 530 -21.78 21.69 -10.50
C ASP A 530 -21.14 21.55 -11.90
N LYS A 531 -19.87 21.93 -12.08
CA LYS A 531 -19.18 21.98 -13.37
C LYS A 531 -17.73 21.50 -13.28
N HIS A 532 -17.24 20.74 -14.27
CA HIS A 532 -15.83 20.35 -14.40
C HIS A 532 -15.36 20.48 -15.85
N ILE A 533 -14.10 20.87 -16.06
CA ILE A 533 -13.51 21.06 -17.39
C ILE A 533 -12.29 20.14 -17.53
N ILE A 534 -12.34 19.21 -18.48
CA ILE A 534 -11.20 18.38 -18.86
C ILE A 534 -10.53 19.01 -20.08
N GLU A 535 -9.32 19.54 -19.90
CA GLU A 535 -8.48 20.05 -20.99
C GLU A 535 -7.48 18.97 -21.44
N ASN A 536 -7.74 18.36 -22.60
CA ASN A 536 -6.91 17.27 -23.11
C ASN A 536 -6.99 17.19 -24.65
N ASN A 537 -5.87 17.43 -25.34
CA ASN A 537 -5.83 17.41 -26.79
C ASN A 537 -6.08 16.02 -27.43
N HIS A 538 -6.11 14.94 -26.65
CA HIS A 538 -6.60 13.63 -27.13
C HIS A 538 -8.11 13.62 -27.41
N ILE A 539 -8.88 14.61 -26.94
CA ILE A 539 -10.28 14.83 -27.33
C ILE A 539 -10.41 14.94 -28.87
N LEU A 540 -9.43 15.56 -29.54
CA LEU A 540 -9.38 15.66 -31.02
C LEU A 540 -9.22 14.30 -31.74
N SER A 541 -8.99 13.22 -31.00
CA SER A 541 -8.79 11.86 -31.51
C SER A 541 -9.91 10.89 -31.16
N LEU A 542 -11.00 11.36 -30.52
CA LEU A 542 -12.14 10.52 -30.18
C LEU A 542 -12.85 10.04 -31.46
N GLY A 543 -13.00 8.73 -31.60
CA GLY A 543 -13.70 8.12 -32.72
C GLY A 543 -15.20 8.05 -32.48
N LYS A 544 -15.93 7.42 -33.40
CA LYS A 544 -17.38 7.17 -33.24
C LYS A 544 -17.68 6.42 -31.94
N LYS A 545 -16.89 5.39 -31.60
CA LYS A 545 -17.03 4.60 -30.36
C LYS A 545 -16.98 5.49 -29.12
N GLU A 546 -16.05 6.42 -29.06
CA GLU A 546 -15.84 7.31 -27.92
C GLU A 546 -16.96 8.36 -27.82
N HIS A 547 -17.43 8.89 -28.96
CA HIS A 547 -18.61 9.77 -28.99
C HIS A 547 -19.91 9.04 -28.62
N ASP A 548 -20.07 7.77 -29.03
CA ASP A 548 -21.19 6.92 -28.61
C ASP A 548 -21.16 6.71 -27.07
N ILE A 549 -19.97 6.57 -26.47
CA ILE A 549 -19.79 6.53 -25.01
C ILE A 549 -20.17 7.86 -24.36
N LEU A 550 -19.68 9.01 -24.84
CA LEU A 550 -20.05 10.33 -24.31
C LEU A 550 -21.58 10.54 -24.35
N SER A 551 -22.21 10.21 -25.49
CA SER A 551 -23.67 10.27 -25.64
C SER A 551 -24.41 9.30 -24.71
N GLN A 552 -23.84 8.12 -24.43
CA GLN A 552 -24.40 7.19 -23.46
C GLN A 552 -24.32 7.76 -22.03
N LEU A 553 -23.19 8.37 -21.64
CA LEU A 553 -23.02 8.97 -20.31
C LEU A 553 -24.06 10.07 -20.05
N GLN A 554 -24.33 10.95 -21.02
CA GLN A 554 -25.39 11.97 -20.93
C GLN A 554 -26.82 11.40 -20.84
N LYS A 555 -27.03 10.14 -21.26
CA LYS A 555 -28.33 9.46 -21.20
C LYS A 555 -28.51 8.68 -19.89
N THR A 556 -27.44 8.09 -19.36
CA THR A 556 -27.48 7.26 -18.15
C THR A 556 -27.29 8.08 -16.87
N SER A 557 -26.52 9.16 -16.94
CA SER A 557 -26.19 10.06 -15.84
C SER A 557 -26.81 11.43 -16.14
N ARG A 558 -27.25 12.17 -15.11
CA ARG A 558 -27.97 13.45 -15.30
C ARG A 558 -27.02 14.63 -15.56
N VAL A 559 -26.18 14.49 -16.57
CA VAL A 559 -25.13 15.44 -16.92
C VAL A 559 -25.30 16.00 -18.33
N SER A 560 -24.89 17.25 -18.51
CA SER A 560 -24.54 17.81 -19.82
C SER A 560 -23.06 17.56 -20.08
N ILE A 561 -22.70 17.22 -21.32
CA ILE A 561 -21.32 17.22 -21.79
C ILE A 561 -21.28 18.09 -23.06
N THR A 562 -20.43 19.11 -23.05
CA THR A 562 -20.21 20.03 -24.17
C THR A 562 -18.76 19.95 -24.60
N GLU A 563 -18.53 19.63 -25.86
CA GLU A 563 -17.20 19.66 -26.46
C GLU A 563 -16.91 21.04 -27.05
N THR A 564 -15.78 21.63 -26.69
CA THR A 564 -15.28 22.86 -27.31
C THR A 564 -13.91 22.60 -27.92
N ILE A 565 -13.83 22.76 -29.24
CA ILE A 565 -12.60 22.68 -30.01
C ILE A 565 -12.20 24.09 -30.45
N SER A 566 -10.96 24.46 -30.17
CA SER A 566 -10.30 25.68 -30.64
C SER A 566 -8.90 25.33 -31.17
N PRO A 567 -8.21 26.22 -31.91
CA PRO A 567 -6.87 25.95 -32.42
C PRO A 567 -5.93 25.45 -31.30
N GLY A 568 -5.47 24.20 -31.45
CA GLY A 568 -4.55 23.51 -30.53
C GLY A 568 -5.07 23.22 -29.12
N LYS A 569 -6.33 23.51 -28.80
CA LYS A 569 -6.95 23.29 -27.48
C LYS A 569 -8.32 22.64 -27.64
N ALA A 570 -8.48 21.45 -27.06
CA ALA A 570 -9.76 20.78 -26.94
C ALA A 570 -10.14 20.58 -25.46
N THR A 571 -11.39 20.88 -25.14
CA THR A 571 -11.94 20.79 -23.79
C THR A 571 -13.30 20.11 -23.78
N LEU A 572 -13.50 19.18 -22.85
CA LEU A 572 -14.82 18.65 -22.49
C LEU A 572 -15.28 19.36 -21.22
N GLU A 573 -16.38 20.09 -21.34
CA GLU A 573 -17.08 20.75 -20.25
C GLU A 573 -18.24 19.88 -19.80
N ILE A 574 -18.28 19.51 -18.52
CA ILE A 574 -19.24 18.57 -17.96
C ILE A 574 -19.98 19.29 -16.83
N GLU A 575 -21.31 19.31 -16.90
CA GLU A 575 -22.17 20.00 -15.93
C GLU A 575 -23.22 19.04 -15.37
N GLY A 576 -23.44 19.04 -14.06
CA GLY A 576 -24.40 18.16 -13.39
C GLY A 576 -24.20 18.06 -11.88
N ALA A 577 -24.97 17.21 -11.22
CA ALA A 577 -24.85 17.02 -9.77
C ALA A 577 -23.49 16.37 -9.41
N LYS A 578 -22.84 16.84 -8.32
CA LYS A 578 -21.48 16.40 -7.89
C LYS A 578 -21.22 14.90 -7.99
N ALA A 579 -22.16 14.04 -7.59
CA ALA A 579 -21.99 12.59 -7.64
C ALA A 579 -21.93 12.04 -9.09
N ASP A 580 -22.85 12.46 -9.95
CA ASP A 580 -22.88 12.09 -11.37
C ASP A 580 -21.65 12.69 -12.11
N LEU A 581 -21.28 13.92 -11.75
CA LEU A 581 -20.13 14.65 -12.30
C LEU A 581 -18.82 13.90 -12.03
N ILE A 582 -18.57 13.50 -10.78
CA ILE A 582 -17.36 12.75 -10.37
C ILE A 582 -17.27 11.40 -11.11
N GLU A 583 -18.38 10.66 -11.23
CA GLU A 583 -18.41 9.40 -11.99
C GLU A 583 -18.11 9.62 -13.48
N VAL A 584 -18.76 10.60 -14.11
CA VAL A 584 -18.59 10.88 -15.55
C VAL A 584 -17.18 11.39 -15.85
N VAL A 585 -16.62 12.29 -15.03
CA VAL A 585 -15.24 12.76 -15.15
C VAL A 585 -14.25 11.59 -15.09
N MET A 586 -14.37 10.69 -14.12
CA MET A 586 -13.51 9.50 -14.04
C MET A 586 -13.62 8.58 -15.26
N ARG A 587 -14.83 8.36 -15.78
CA ARG A 587 -15.05 7.55 -16.99
C ARG A 587 -14.43 8.19 -18.24
N ILE A 588 -14.50 9.52 -18.37
CA ILE A 588 -13.93 10.26 -19.49
C ILE A 588 -12.41 10.33 -19.40
N GLU A 589 -11.84 10.63 -18.23
CA GLU A 589 -10.39 10.62 -18.01
C GLU A 589 -9.79 9.24 -18.31
N ARG A 590 -10.44 8.14 -17.88
CA ARG A 590 -10.01 6.78 -18.28
C ARG A 590 -10.06 6.58 -19.80
N MET A 591 -11.17 6.96 -20.44
CA MET A 591 -11.31 6.85 -21.91
C MET A 591 -10.21 7.64 -22.64
N LEU A 592 -9.84 8.82 -22.13
CA LEU A 592 -8.74 9.62 -22.68
C LEU A 592 -7.37 8.95 -22.46
N CYS A 593 -7.13 8.31 -21.31
CA CYS A 593 -5.95 7.46 -21.10
C CYS A 593 -5.88 6.27 -22.08
N GLU A 594 -6.99 5.59 -22.33
CA GLU A 594 -7.08 4.51 -23.34
C GLU A 594 -6.72 5.03 -24.74
N VAL A 595 -7.28 6.17 -25.14
CA VAL A 595 -7.02 6.81 -26.44
C VAL A 595 -5.56 7.27 -26.57
N GLN A 596 -4.99 7.85 -25.50
CA GLN A 596 -3.58 8.23 -25.43
C GLN A 596 -2.65 7.03 -25.61
N GLU A 597 -2.93 5.91 -24.93
CA GLU A 597 -2.15 4.66 -25.04
C GLU A 597 -2.23 4.05 -26.44
N GLU A 598 -3.41 3.99 -27.07
CA GLU A 598 -3.55 3.45 -28.43
C GLU A 598 -2.87 4.34 -29.49
N ILE A 599 -2.87 5.66 -29.29
CA ILE A 599 -2.09 6.59 -30.11
C ILE A 599 -0.59 6.34 -29.92
N ALA A 600 -0.12 6.15 -28.69
CA ALA A 600 1.28 5.83 -28.39
C ALA A 600 1.72 4.53 -29.11
N LYS A 601 1.00 3.41 -28.90
CA LYS A 601 1.28 2.13 -29.59
C LYS A 601 1.27 2.24 -31.12
N LYS A 602 0.42 3.09 -31.70
CA LYS A 602 0.40 3.35 -33.15
C LYS A 602 1.64 4.12 -33.60
N LYS A 603 2.13 5.07 -32.79
CA LYS A 603 3.35 5.83 -33.05
C LYS A 603 4.61 4.98 -32.88
N GLU A 604 4.68 4.12 -31.87
CA GLU A 604 5.80 3.17 -31.68
C GLU A 604 5.99 2.26 -32.90
N ARG A 605 4.92 1.66 -33.41
CA ARG A 605 4.96 0.83 -34.63
C ARG A 605 5.45 1.62 -35.86
N ALA A 606 5.11 2.90 -35.95
CA ALA A 606 5.62 3.78 -37.01
C ALA A 606 7.10 4.12 -36.81
N LEU A 607 7.58 4.34 -35.57
CA LEU A 607 8.99 4.58 -35.27
C LEU A 607 9.86 3.35 -35.62
N TRP A 608 9.43 2.14 -35.27
CA TRP A 608 10.09 0.90 -35.67
C TRP A 608 10.22 0.76 -37.19
N SER A 609 9.16 1.09 -37.93
CA SER A 609 9.16 1.09 -39.40
C SER A 609 10.18 2.07 -40.00
N LEU A 610 10.52 3.15 -39.30
CA LEU A 610 11.49 4.16 -39.72
C LEU A 610 12.93 3.84 -39.28
N ALA A 611 13.11 3.19 -38.12
CA ALA A 611 14.41 2.80 -37.58
C ALA A 611 15.16 1.79 -38.48
N GLY A 612 14.44 0.88 -39.15
CA GLY A 612 15.00 -0.13 -40.05
C GLY A 612 15.17 -1.50 -39.40
N GLN A 613 15.84 -2.43 -40.09
CA GLN A 613 16.11 -3.77 -39.56
C GLN A 613 17.23 -3.71 -38.51
N TRP A 614 16.85 -3.75 -37.24
CA TRP A 614 17.68 -4.33 -36.19
C TRP A 614 17.38 -5.82 -36.07
N THR A 615 18.42 -6.64 -36.14
CA THR A 615 18.34 -8.10 -36.08
C THR A 615 18.37 -8.62 -34.65
N ASP A 616 17.69 -9.75 -34.43
CA ASP A 616 17.82 -10.68 -33.30
C ASP A 616 17.36 -10.24 -31.89
N GLN A 617 16.74 -9.07 -31.73
CA GLN A 617 15.96 -8.72 -30.52
C GLN A 617 14.60 -8.09 -30.87
N GLN A 618 13.70 -8.91 -31.40
CA GLN A 618 12.28 -8.57 -31.53
C GLN A 618 11.50 -9.07 -30.30
N PRO A 619 10.87 -8.18 -29.51
CA PRO A 619 9.76 -8.56 -28.64
C PRO A 619 8.68 -9.29 -29.43
N ILE A 620 8.40 -10.54 -29.06
CA ILE A 620 7.39 -11.37 -29.75
C ILE A 620 5.96 -10.92 -29.35
N HIS A 621 5.83 -10.13 -28.28
CA HIS A 621 4.56 -9.71 -27.69
C HIS A 621 4.46 -8.19 -27.48
N GLN A 622 3.24 -7.65 -27.63
CA GLN A 622 2.95 -6.21 -27.48
C GLN A 622 3.14 -5.68 -26.05
N ASP A 623 3.16 -6.57 -25.04
CA ASP A 623 3.22 -6.18 -23.63
C ASP A 623 4.64 -5.85 -23.12
N GLU A 624 5.70 -6.41 -23.72
CA GLU A 624 7.11 -6.09 -23.39
C GLU A 624 7.47 -4.62 -23.67
N MET A 625 6.67 -3.92 -24.49
CA MET A 625 6.89 -2.50 -24.79
C MET A 625 6.54 -1.57 -23.62
N LYS A 626 5.73 -2.02 -22.64
CA LYS A 626 5.37 -1.23 -21.46
C LYS A 626 6.45 -1.19 -20.39
N GLU A 627 7.34 -2.18 -20.33
CA GLU A 627 8.39 -2.27 -19.29
C GLU A 627 9.61 -1.40 -19.57
N ASN A 628 9.80 -0.95 -20.82
CA ASN A 628 10.90 -0.08 -21.20
C ASN A 628 10.73 1.33 -20.60
N LYS A 629 11.22 1.51 -19.37
CA LYS A 629 11.41 2.84 -18.78
C LYS A 629 12.51 3.58 -19.55
N PHE A 630 12.09 4.35 -20.55
CA PHE A 630 12.97 5.25 -21.32
C PHE A 630 13.55 6.40 -20.49
N LEU A 631 13.15 6.56 -19.23
CA LEU A 631 13.62 7.58 -18.29
C LEU A 631 14.61 6.96 -17.29
N LYS A 632 15.83 7.51 -17.23
CA LYS A 632 16.90 7.11 -16.33
C LYS A 632 17.36 8.32 -15.51
N CYS A 633 17.17 8.25 -14.20
CA CYS A 633 17.64 9.31 -13.30
C CYS A 633 19.17 9.42 -13.36
N LEU A 634 19.70 10.64 -13.43
CA LEU A 634 21.15 10.88 -13.41
C LEU A 634 21.62 11.34 -12.03
N MET A 635 22.81 10.89 -11.65
CA MET A 635 23.57 11.51 -10.55
C MET A 635 24.09 12.88 -11.02
N LEU A 636 23.82 13.94 -10.26
CA LEU A 636 24.09 15.35 -10.62
C LEU A 636 25.58 15.76 -10.48
N SER A 637 26.51 14.84 -10.77
CA SER A 637 27.95 14.99 -10.53
C SER A 637 28.77 15.42 -11.76
N THR A 638 28.19 15.47 -12.96
CA THR A 638 28.90 15.95 -14.16
C THR A 638 28.85 17.47 -14.31
N GLN A 639 29.99 18.06 -14.66
CA GLN A 639 30.14 19.51 -14.84
C GLN A 639 29.14 20.08 -15.86
N GLU A 640 28.89 19.36 -16.96
CA GLU A 640 27.92 19.75 -18.00
C GLU A 640 26.50 19.93 -17.45
N ILE A 641 26.00 18.97 -16.66
CA ILE A 641 24.67 19.05 -16.04
C ILE A 641 24.62 20.19 -15.00
N GLN A 642 25.71 20.46 -14.29
CA GLN A 642 25.77 21.58 -13.34
C GLN A 642 25.76 22.95 -14.03
N ASP A 643 26.43 23.10 -15.18
CA ASP A 643 26.42 24.34 -15.95
C ASP A 643 25.08 24.56 -16.67
N GLN A 644 24.45 23.49 -17.16
CA GLN A 644 23.07 23.53 -17.64
C GLN A 644 22.09 23.89 -16.52
N LYS A 645 22.24 23.33 -15.31
CA LYS A 645 21.40 23.69 -14.14
C LYS A 645 21.43 25.19 -13.84
N LYS A 646 22.61 25.83 -13.90
CA LYS A 646 22.75 27.29 -13.73
C LYS A 646 21.98 28.07 -14.80
N GLU A 647 21.83 27.54 -16.02
CA GLU A 647 21.05 28.18 -17.09
C GLU A 647 19.57 28.29 -16.72
N PHE A 648 18.99 27.23 -16.13
CA PHE A 648 17.63 27.23 -15.58
C PHE A 648 17.50 28.17 -14.38
N GLU A 649 18.44 28.12 -13.43
CA GLU A 649 18.44 28.98 -12.22
C GLU A 649 18.53 30.47 -12.61
N ASN A 650 19.36 30.82 -13.61
CA ASN A 650 19.46 32.17 -14.20
C ASN A 650 18.20 32.64 -14.95
N CYS A 651 17.20 31.77 -15.12
CA CYS A 651 15.88 32.07 -15.67
C CYS A 651 14.78 32.06 -14.61
N GLY A 652 15.11 31.91 -13.32
CA GLY A 652 14.15 31.84 -12.21
C GLY A 652 13.50 30.47 -12.02
N LEU A 653 14.07 29.42 -12.62
CA LEU A 653 13.62 28.03 -12.49
C LEU A 653 14.58 27.26 -11.58
N ARG A 654 14.12 26.91 -10.39
CA ARG A 654 14.88 26.09 -9.44
C ARG A 654 14.74 24.62 -9.83
N VAL A 655 15.81 24.03 -10.37
CA VAL A 655 15.85 22.62 -10.77
C VAL A 655 15.84 21.71 -9.53
N ILE A 656 14.86 20.82 -9.47
CA ILE A 656 14.70 19.79 -8.44
C ILE A 656 15.36 18.49 -8.90
N LYS A 657 15.12 18.10 -10.15
CA LYS A 657 15.46 16.79 -10.70
C LYS A 657 15.77 16.87 -12.19
N VAL A 658 16.68 16.01 -12.65
CA VAL A 658 17.06 15.85 -14.05
C VAL A 658 17.07 14.37 -14.41
N GLU A 659 16.34 13.99 -15.46
CA GLU A 659 16.23 12.62 -15.94
C GLU A 659 16.72 12.54 -17.39
N LYS A 660 17.62 11.60 -17.70
CA LYS A 660 18.07 11.33 -19.06
C LYS A 660 17.07 10.42 -19.77
N ILE A 661 16.89 10.65 -21.06
CA ILE A 661 15.96 9.90 -21.88
C ILE A 661 16.74 8.97 -22.83
N GLU A 662 16.59 7.67 -22.64
CA GLU A 662 17.30 6.61 -23.37
C GLU A 662 16.29 5.80 -24.21
N ASN A 663 15.84 6.37 -25.34
CA ASN A 663 14.96 5.71 -26.31
C ASN A 663 15.72 5.35 -27.59
N MET A 664 16.19 4.11 -27.66
CA MET A 664 17.05 3.62 -28.75
C MET A 664 16.36 3.60 -30.13
N VAL A 665 15.04 3.31 -30.18
CA VAL A 665 14.28 3.24 -31.43
C VAL A 665 14.04 4.64 -32.00
N LEU A 666 13.65 5.59 -31.15
CA LEU A 666 13.51 6.99 -31.52
C LEU A 666 14.87 7.59 -31.93
N MET A 667 15.93 7.28 -31.19
CA MET A 667 17.30 7.70 -31.52
C MET A 667 17.73 7.17 -32.90
N ALA A 668 17.50 5.90 -33.22
CA ALA A 668 17.82 5.35 -34.55
C ALA A 668 17.06 6.06 -35.68
N ALA A 669 15.76 6.29 -35.51
CA ALA A 669 14.95 7.04 -36.48
C ALA A 669 15.41 8.51 -36.64
N PHE A 670 15.79 9.16 -35.53
CA PHE A 670 16.34 10.51 -35.50
C PHE A 670 17.70 10.61 -36.21
N GLN A 671 18.65 9.72 -35.91
CA GLN A 671 19.97 9.71 -36.56
C GLN A 671 19.87 9.47 -38.06
N ARG A 672 18.94 8.59 -38.50
CA ARG A 672 18.65 8.38 -39.92
C ARG A 672 18.13 9.67 -40.58
N LYS A 673 17.23 10.39 -39.93
CA LYS A 673 16.70 11.68 -40.41
C LYS A 673 17.77 12.78 -40.43
N LYS A 674 18.65 12.82 -39.41
CA LYS A 674 19.79 13.74 -39.29
C LYS A 674 20.74 13.59 -40.48
N LYS A 675 21.20 12.36 -40.76
CA LYS A 675 22.07 12.06 -41.91
C LYS A 675 21.50 12.56 -43.24
N MET A 676 20.22 12.27 -43.52
CA MET A 676 19.55 12.74 -44.74
C MET A 676 19.52 14.28 -44.87
N MET A 677 19.41 14.99 -43.75
CA MET A 677 19.41 16.46 -43.73
C MET A 677 20.82 17.04 -43.87
N GLU A 678 21.84 16.40 -43.28
CA GLU A 678 23.25 16.80 -43.39
C GLU A 678 23.78 16.64 -44.82
N GLU A 679 23.37 15.56 -45.51
CA GLU A 679 23.64 15.32 -46.93
C GLU A 679 23.06 16.44 -47.82
N LYS A 680 21.79 16.82 -47.60
CA LYS A 680 21.14 17.96 -48.28
C LYS A 680 21.84 19.30 -47.98
N MET A 681 22.35 19.48 -46.76
CA MET A 681 22.93 20.73 -46.26
C MET A 681 24.44 20.90 -46.49
N ARG A 682 25.08 19.97 -47.20
CA ARG A 682 26.53 20.00 -47.49
C ARG A 682 27.38 20.15 -46.23
N GLY A 683 27.01 19.45 -45.16
CA GLY A 683 27.78 19.42 -43.89
C GLY A 683 27.61 20.65 -42.98
N LYS A 684 26.67 21.56 -43.25
CA LYS A 684 26.29 22.59 -42.26
C LYS A 684 25.55 21.95 -41.06
N PRO A 685 25.70 22.47 -39.82
CA PRO A 685 24.95 21.97 -38.67
C PRO A 685 23.44 22.06 -38.90
N VAL A 686 22.76 20.91 -38.88
CA VAL A 686 21.29 20.84 -39.09
C VAL A 686 20.49 20.82 -37.80
N SER A 687 21.15 20.56 -36.67
CA SER A 687 20.52 20.41 -35.36
C SER A 687 20.81 21.56 -34.39
N ARG A 688 19.93 21.74 -33.40
CA ARG A 688 20.02 22.73 -32.32
C ARG A 688 19.53 22.13 -31.01
N ARG A 689 20.15 22.51 -29.89
CA ARG A 689 19.60 22.31 -28.55
C ARG A 689 18.44 23.31 -28.36
N LEU A 690 17.23 22.82 -28.11
CA LEU A 690 16.02 23.63 -27.88
C LEU A 690 15.17 23.00 -26.76
N PHE A 691 14.22 23.77 -26.25
CA PHE A 691 13.39 23.40 -25.10
C PHE A 691 11.90 23.37 -25.45
N GLN A 692 11.14 22.51 -24.76
CA GLN A 692 9.68 22.49 -24.80
C GLN A 692 9.12 22.21 -23.39
N GLN A 693 8.23 23.07 -22.91
CA GLN A 693 7.44 22.78 -21.71
C GLN A 693 6.30 21.82 -22.07
N VAL A 694 6.10 20.78 -21.26
CA VAL A 694 5.12 19.72 -21.51
C VAL A 694 4.32 19.45 -20.22
N PRO A 695 2.98 19.37 -20.26
CA PRO A 695 2.18 18.97 -19.09
C PRO A 695 2.55 17.57 -18.58
N GLN A 696 2.56 17.37 -17.26
CA GLN A 696 3.05 16.15 -16.60
C GLN A 696 2.45 14.85 -17.16
N GLN A 697 1.14 14.86 -17.44
CA GLN A 697 0.39 13.73 -18.01
C GLN A 697 0.90 13.25 -19.39
N PHE A 698 1.76 14.03 -20.06
CA PHE A 698 2.35 13.70 -21.36
C PHE A 698 3.86 13.42 -21.31
N CYS A 699 4.54 13.69 -20.20
CA CYS A 699 6.00 13.52 -20.08
C CYS A 699 6.46 12.09 -20.41
N GLU A 700 5.75 11.09 -19.89
CA GLU A 700 6.08 9.68 -20.12
C GLU A 700 5.90 9.27 -21.60
N VAL A 701 4.86 9.79 -22.25
CA VAL A 701 4.60 9.52 -23.67
C VAL A 701 5.60 10.25 -24.58
N VAL A 702 6.07 11.44 -24.21
CA VAL A 702 7.17 12.12 -24.93
C VAL A 702 8.46 11.30 -24.87
N GLY A 703 8.80 10.70 -23.73
CA GLY A 703 9.94 9.78 -23.61
C GLY A 703 9.78 8.52 -24.48
N ARG A 704 8.54 8.01 -24.61
CA ARG A 704 8.20 6.77 -25.33
C ARG A 704 8.09 6.92 -26.86
N VAL A 705 7.48 8.00 -27.37
CA VAL A 705 7.21 8.18 -28.81
C VAL A 705 7.75 9.48 -29.41
N GLY A 706 8.51 10.25 -28.63
CA GLY A 706 8.99 11.57 -29.03
C GLY A 706 7.88 12.61 -29.06
N PHE A 707 8.28 13.85 -29.34
CA PHE A 707 7.37 14.99 -29.31
C PHE A 707 6.25 14.89 -30.35
N GLN A 708 5.06 15.32 -29.97
CA GLN A 708 3.89 15.42 -30.85
C GLN A 708 3.25 16.80 -30.65
N ARG A 709 2.64 17.35 -31.71
CA ARG A 709 1.96 18.66 -31.69
C ARG A 709 0.88 18.78 -30.61
N MET A 710 0.24 17.67 -30.25
CA MET A 710 -0.80 17.65 -29.21
C MET A 710 -0.27 17.92 -27.79
N TYR A 711 1.05 17.83 -27.54
CA TYR A 711 1.67 18.02 -26.22
C TYR A 711 2.26 19.42 -26.00
N SER A 712 2.34 20.26 -27.03
CA SER A 712 3.01 21.58 -26.96
C SER A 712 2.06 22.69 -26.50
N VAL A 713 2.53 23.51 -25.56
CA VAL A 713 1.85 24.71 -25.04
C VAL A 713 2.61 25.97 -25.51
N PRO A 714 1.93 27.09 -25.86
CA PRO A 714 0.49 27.31 -25.92
C PRO A 714 -0.13 26.99 -27.30
N CYS A 715 -1.45 26.86 -27.30
CA CYS A 715 -2.24 26.20 -28.33
C CYS A 715 -2.39 26.93 -29.68
N ASP A 716 -2.10 28.23 -29.76
CA ASP A 716 -2.30 29.02 -30.99
C ASP A 716 -1.13 28.87 -31.98
N PRO A 717 -1.31 28.20 -33.14
CA PRO A 717 -0.22 27.83 -34.04
C PRO A 717 0.21 28.99 -34.95
N LYS A 718 0.58 30.15 -34.38
CA LYS A 718 0.90 31.40 -35.10
C LYS A 718 1.85 31.25 -36.28
N TYR A 719 2.80 30.33 -36.18
CA TYR A 719 3.85 30.12 -37.19
C TYR A 719 3.68 28.82 -37.97
N GLY A 720 2.59 28.08 -37.74
CA GLY A 720 2.25 26.85 -38.46
C GLY A 720 1.80 25.71 -37.57
N ALA A 721 1.14 24.74 -38.18
CA ALA A 721 0.49 23.59 -37.57
C ALA A 721 1.47 22.44 -37.21
N GLY A 722 2.63 22.78 -36.66
CA GLY A 722 3.71 21.85 -36.28
C GLY A 722 3.94 21.72 -34.76
N ILE A 723 5.14 21.29 -34.37
CA ILE A 723 5.60 21.07 -32.99
C ILE A 723 6.55 22.22 -32.61
N TYR A 724 6.24 22.93 -31.53
CA TYR A 724 6.91 24.17 -31.14
C TYR A 724 8.06 23.95 -30.16
N PHE A 725 9.22 24.51 -30.46
CA PHE A 725 10.41 24.49 -29.61
C PHE A 725 10.96 25.90 -29.44
N ILE A 726 11.48 26.19 -28.25
CA ILE A 726 11.92 27.52 -27.86
C ILE A 726 13.42 27.46 -27.55
N LYS A 727 14.17 28.43 -28.06
CA LYS A 727 15.62 28.51 -27.95
C LYS A 727 16.09 29.01 -26.58
N ASN A 728 15.40 29.99 -26.02
CA ASN A 728 15.75 30.63 -24.76
C ASN A 728 14.74 30.24 -23.67
N LEU A 729 15.23 29.68 -22.56
CA LEU A 729 14.40 29.25 -21.42
C LEU A 729 13.50 30.36 -20.86
N ARG A 730 13.93 31.64 -20.93
CA ARG A 730 13.12 32.80 -20.51
C ARG A 730 11.86 33.01 -21.35
N ASN A 731 11.83 32.47 -22.55
CA ASN A 731 10.75 32.63 -23.52
C ASN A 731 9.75 31.45 -23.52
N LEU A 732 9.94 30.43 -22.65
CA LEU A 732 8.98 29.33 -22.47
C LEU A 732 7.59 29.91 -22.16
N ALA A 733 6.66 29.75 -23.09
CA ALA A 733 5.60 30.73 -23.31
C ALA A 733 4.34 30.51 -22.45
N TYR A 734 4.43 30.70 -21.12
CA TYR A 734 3.45 31.47 -20.35
C TYR A 734 3.97 31.80 -18.93
N PRO A 735 3.73 33.00 -18.38
CA PRO A 735 3.87 33.22 -16.94
C PRO A 735 2.78 32.43 -16.20
N VAL A 736 3.09 31.91 -15.01
CA VAL A 736 2.20 31.08 -14.12
C VAL A 736 1.02 31.90 -13.53
N LYS A 737 0.56 32.94 -14.22
CA LYS A 737 -0.42 33.94 -13.74
C LYS A 737 -1.83 33.78 -14.32
N LYS A 738 -2.13 32.78 -15.16
CA LYS A 738 -3.48 32.61 -15.73
C LYS A 738 -3.96 31.23 -16.19
N THR A 739 -3.18 30.17 -16.03
CA THR A 739 -3.75 28.84 -15.75
C THR A 739 -4.11 28.77 -14.26
N SER A 740 -4.94 27.82 -13.84
CA SER A 740 -5.33 27.66 -12.43
C SER A 740 -4.09 27.61 -11.52
N THR A 741 -4.15 28.30 -10.38
CA THR A 741 -3.04 28.57 -9.46
C THR A 741 -2.58 27.35 -8.65
N THR A 742 -2.34 26.22 -9.31
CA THR A 742 -2.07 24.92 -8.68
C THR A 742 -0.69 24.37 -9.00
N ASP A 743 -0.34 24.25 -10.28
CA ASP A 743 0.80 23.43 -10.73
C ASP A 743 2.14 23.94 -10.18
N LYS A 744 2.59 23.35 -9.06
CA LYS A 744 3.83 23.73 -8.36
C LYS A 744 5.09 23.40 -9.15
N LEU A 745 4.99 22.43 -10.07
CA LEU A 745 6.10 21.84 -10.81
C LEU A 745 6.02 22.18 -12.30
N ILE A 746 7.17 22.55 -12.88
CA ILE A 746 7.33 22.88 -14.28
C ILE A 746 8.23 21.82 -14.92
N TYR A 747 7.71 21.16 -15.95
CA TYR A 747 8.39 20.10 -16.68
C TYR A 747 8.87 20.61 -18.04
N VAL A 748 10.19 20.69 -18.21
CA VAL A 748 10.84 21.19 -19.43
C VAL A 748 11.68 20.07 -20.04
N PHE A 749 11.35 19.67 -21.25
CA PHE A 749 12.23 18.80 -22.04
C PHE A 749 13.31 19.64 -22.73
N GLU A 750 14.54 19.17 -22.63
CA GLU A 750 15.65 19.56 -23.49
C GLU A 750 15.78 18.55 -24.63
N ALA A 751 15.90 19.04 -25.86
CA ALA A 751 15.91 18.23 -27.06
C ALA A 751 16.99 18.67 -28.05
N GLU A 752 17.56 17.69 -28.77
CA GLU A 752 18.25 17.95 -30.03
C GLU A 752 17.20 17.98 -31.16
N VAL A 753 17.09 19.12 -31.84
CA VAL A 753 16.06 19.37 -32.87
C VAL A 753 16.69 19.67 -34.22
N LEU A 754 16.35 18.88 -35.24
CA LEU A 754 16.75 19.01 -36.63
C LEU A 754 15.97 20.15 -37.31
N THR A 755 16.44 21.38 -37.09
CA THR A 755 15.84 22.59 -37.69
C THR A 755 16.17 22.74 -39.18
N GLY A 756 17.33 22.28 -39.63
CA GLY A 756 17.76 22.35 -41.03
C GLY A 756 17.63 23.76 -41.61
N SER A 757 17.01 23.85 -42.80
CA SER A 757 16.66 25.11 -43.44
C SER A 757 15.32 25.61 -42.91
N PHE A 758 15.23 26.90 -42.63
CA PHE A 758 14.01 27.50 -42.10
C PHE A 758 13.62 28.77 -42.85
N CYS A 759 12.35 29.11 -42.76
CA CYS A 759 11.76 30.34 -43.28
C CYS A 759 10.74 30.89 -42.27
N GLN A 760 10.24 32.10 -42.52
CA GLN A 760 9.21 32.72 -41.67
C GLN A 760 7.95 31.86 -41.65
N GLY A 761 7.46 31.51 -40.46
CA GLY A 761 6.24 30.74 -40.30
C GLY A 761 4.96 31.57 -40.39
N HIS A 762 3.89 30.94 -40.84
CA HIS A 762 2.54 31.49 -40.97
C HIS A 762 1.51 30.49 -40.43
N GLN A 763 0.38 30.97 -39.90
CA GLN A 763 -0.63 30.14 -39.22
C GLN A 763 -1.19 29.01 -40.11
N GLU A 764 -1.23 29.25 -41.42
CA GLU A 764 -1.71 28.29 -42.44
C GLU A 764 -0.69 27.19 -42.82
N ASN A 765 0.57 27.27 -42.37
CA ASN A 765 1.57 26.26 -42.73
C ASN A 765 1.26 24.91 -42.07
N ILE A 766 0.71 23.96 -42.83
CA ILE A 766 0.54 22.55 -42.41
C ILE A 766 1.79 21.69 -42.65
N ILE A 767 2.67 22.15 -43.53
CA ILE A 767 4.00 21.61 -43.86
C ILE A 767 4.92 22.79 -44.21
N PRO A 768 6.25 22.64 -44.16
CA PRO A 768 7.16 23.72 -44.54
C PRO A 768 6.94 24.20 -45.99
N PRO A 769 7.07 25.51 -46.25
CA PRO A 769 7.10 26.08 -47.61
C PRO A 769 8.18 25.46 -48.51
N LEU A 770 7.99 25.61 -49.83
CA LEU A 770 9.04 25.33 -50.83
C LEU A 770 10.20 26.33 -50.66
N MET A 771 11.43 25.91 -50.94
CA MET A 771 12.61 26.78 -50.80
C MET A 771 12.63 27.96 -51.79
N SER A 772 11.96 27.81 -52.93
CA SER A 772 11.68 28.87 -53.90
C SER A 772 10.47 28.49 -54.76
N PRO A 773 9.83 29.44 -55.47
CA PRO A 773 8.76 29.13 -56.42
C PRO A 773 9.26 28.13 -57.50
N GLY A 774 8.62 26.97 -57.60
CA GLY A 774 9.00 25.91 -58.55
C GLY A 774 10.07 24.93 -58.06
N ALA A 775 10.62 25.09 -56.85
CA ALA A 775 11.51 24.08 -56.27
C ALA A 775 10.76 22.77 -55.94
N THR A 776 11.45 21.64 -56.07
CA THR A 776 10.97 20.34 -55.55
C THR A 776 11.20 20.23 -54.03
N ASP A 777 12.22 20.91 -53.52
CA ASP A 777 12.62 20.87 -52.11
C ASP A 777 11.84 21.88 -51.25
N ARG A 778 11.49 21.40 -50.05
CA ARG A 778 10.91 22.21 -48.97
C ARG A 778 11.98 22.65 -47.98
N HIS A 779 11.66 23.72 -47.25
CA HIS A 779 12.30 23.98 -45.96
C HIS A 779 12.10 22.80 -45.00
N ASP A 780 12.92 22.72 -43.96
CA ASP A 780 12.88 21.62 -42.98
C ASP A 780 12.16 22.02 -41.69
N SER A 781 12.10 23.33 -41.37
CA SER A 781 11.30 23.92 -40.29
C SER A 781 10.83 25.33 -40.64
N VAL A 782 10.06 25.96 -39.75
CA VAL A 782 9.69 27.39 -39.83
C VAL A 782 9.94 28.09 -38.48
N VAL A 783 10.08 29.42 -38.50
CA VAL A 783 10.48 30.21 -37.32
C VAL A 783 9.64 31.47 -37.12
N ASP A 784 9.69 32.04 -35.93
CA ASP A 784 9.10 33.34 -35.58
C ASP A 784 9.85 34.55 -36.16
N SER A 785 11.15 34.44 -36.38
CA SER A 785 11.96 35.45 -37.07
C SER A 785 13.12 34.81 -37.82
N THR A 786 13.26 35.09 -39.11
CA THR A 786 14.40 34.61 -39.91
C THR A 786 15.74 35.23 -39.53
N HIS A 787 15.74 36.38 -38.84
CA HIS A 787 16.96 37.11 -38.44
C HIS A 787 17.49 36.67 -37.08
N SER A 788 16.59 36.49 -36.11
CA SER A 788 16.91 36.00 -34.76
C SER A 788 15.79 35.06 -34.30
N PRO A 789 15.80 33.78 -34.76
CA PRO A 789 14.77 32.82 -34.41
C PRO A 789 14.87 32.45 -32.93
N GLU A 790 13.77 32.66 -32.20
CA GLU A 790 13.60 32.24 -30.81
C GLU A 790 12.63 31.06 -30.70
N THR A 791 11.67 30.97 -31.62
CA THR A 791 10.71 29.87 -31.76
C THR A 791 10.98 29.11 -33.06
N PHE A 792 11.12 27.79 -32.97
CA PHE A 792 11.23 26.88 -34.10
C PHE A 792 10.04 25.92 -34.14
N VAL A 793 9.50 25.67 -35.33
CA VAL A 793 8.36 24.78 -35.54
C VAL A 793 8.75 23.70 -36.55
N ILE A 794 8.78 22.45 -36.09
CA ILE A 794 9.05 21.25 -36.92
C ILE A 794 7.75 20.54 -37.27
N PHE A 795 7.73 19.78 -38.38
CA PHE A 795 6.53 19.11 -38.88
C PHE A 795 6.61 17.57 -38.86
N SER A 796 7.71 17.03 -38.32
CA SER A 796 7.90 15.58 -38.17
C SER A 796 8.44 15.28 -36.78
N SER A 797 7.84 14.33 -36.05
CA SER A 797 8.27 13.98 -34.69
C SER A 797 9.70 13.42 -34.64
N VAL A 798 10.17 12.77 -35.71
CA VAL A 798 11.55 12.27 -35.82
C VAL A 798 12.59 13.36 -36.09
N GLN A 799 12.19 14.63 -36.19
CA GLN A 799 13.13 15.77 -36.18
C GLN A 799 13.51 16.22 -34.76
N ALA A 800 12.97 15.65 -33.68
CA ALA A 800 13.35 16.02 -32.32
C ALA A 800 13.61 14.79 -31.45
N MET A 801 14.83 14.70 -30.90
CA MET A 801 15.19 13.70 -29.90
C MET A 801 15.16 14.36 -28.52
N PRO A 802 14.25 13.96 -27.61
CA PRO A 802 14.32 14.38 -26.21
C PRO A 802 15.57 13.76 -25.57
N GLN A 803 16.36 14.58 -24.88
CA GLN A 803 17.62 14.16 -24.25
C GLN A 803 17.50 14.17 -22.72
N TYR A 804 16.94 15.23 -22.17
CA TYR A 804 16.74 15.39 -20.73
C TYR A 804 15.35 15.92 -20.41
N LEU A 805 14.79 15.47 -19.29
CA LEU A 805 13.62 16.06 -18.64
C LEU A 805 14.09 16.79 -17.38
N TRP A 806 13.85 18.10 -17.35
CA TRP A 806 14.15 19.00 -16.24
C TRP A 806 12.85 19.27 -15.46
N THR A 807 12.81 18.87 -14.19
CA THR A 807 11.70 19.17 -13.28
C THR A 807 12.10 20.32 -12.38
N CYS A 808 11.35 21.43 -12.45
CA CYS A 808 11.67 22.70 -11.80
C CYS A 808 10.53 23.19 -10.91
N THR A 809 10.85 24.02 -9.92
CA THR A 809 9.90 24.96 -9.28
C THR A 809 10.17 26.37 -9.78
N GLN A 810 9.16 27.23 -9.76
CA GLN A 810 9.36 28.68 -9.89
C GLN A 810 9.62 29.26 -8.50
N ASP A 811 10.74 29.96 -8.32
CA ASP A 811 10.97 30.69 -7.08
C ASP A 811 9.97 31.87 -7.00
N PRO A 812 9.33 32.12 -5.83
CA PRO A 812 8.56 33.33 -5.61
C PRO A 812 9.53 34.51 -5.58
N VAL A 813 9.79 35.08 -6.75
CA VAL A 813 10.57 36.31 -6.89
C VAL A 813 9.92 37.36 -6.00
N TRP A 814 10.58 37.71 -4.89
CA TRP A 814 10.29 38.94 -4.19
C TRP A 814 10.32 40.04 -5.24
N SER A 815 9.21 40.76 -5.39
CA SER A 815 9.26 42.06 -6.03
C SER A 815 10.32 42.86 -5.28
N GLN A 816 11.44 43.13 -5.94
CA GLN A 816 12.23 44.30 -5.59
C GLN A 816 11.32 45.48 -5.89
N ASP A 817 10.56 45.88 -4.86
CA ASP A 817 9.80 47.10 -4.87
C ASP A 817 10.79 48.21 -5.21
N TYR A 818 10.55 48.85 -6.36
CA TYR A 818 11.26 50.08 -6.70
C TYR A 818 10.88 51.13 -5.67
N SER A 819 11.78 51.30 -4.70
CA SER A 819 12.01 52.51 -3.89
C SER A 819 10.84 53.49 -3.85
N SER A 820 10.05 53.41 -2.78
CA SER A 820 9.11 54.48 -2.44
C SER A 820 9.88 55.72 -1.98
N GLU A 821 10.04 56.71 -2.86
CA GLU A 821 10.22 58.11 -2.46
C GLU A 821 9.22 59.02 -3.22
N PRO A 822 8.76 60.12 -2.60
CA PRO A 822 7.51 60.76 -3.00
C PRO A 822 7.72 61.85 -4.06
N MET A 823 7.22 61.63 -5.28
CA MET A 823 7.00 62.72 -6.23
C MET A 823 5.62 63.36 -6.04
N MET A 824 5.61 64.68 -5.87
CA MET A 824 4.39 65.49 -5.78
C MET A 824 3.64 65.58 -7.11
N TYR A 825 2.32 65.81 -7.00
CA TYR A 825 1.37 66.12 -8.07
C TYR A 825 1.86 67.22 -9.03
N PRO A 826 1.34 67.25 -10.28
CA PRO A 826 0.16 68.08 -10.52
C PRO A 826 -1.09 67.35 -11.01
N GLN A 827 -2.23 67.95 -10.70
CA GLN A 827 -3.60 67.53 -11.04
C GLN A 827 -3.85 67.48 -12.56
N SER A 828 -4.71 66.56 -13.01
CA SER A 828 -5.68 66.90 -14.06
C SER A 828 -7.04 66.27 -13.78
N THR A 829 -8.08 67.09 -13.89
CA THR A 829 -9.46 66.74 -13.57
C THR A 829 -10.12 65.90 -14.66
N ARG A 830 -10.87 64.85 -14.27
CA ARG A 830 -12.01 64.40 -15.09
C ARG A 830 -13.18 64.00 -14.20
N ARG A 831 -14.30 64.69 -14.41
CA ARG A 831 -15.56 64.52 -13.66
C ARG A 831 -16.20 63.18 -14.00
N GLU A 832 -16.79 62.55 -12.98
CA GLU A 832 -17.85 61.56 -13.17
C GLU A 832 -19.07 62.21 -13.84
N PHE A 833 -19.81 61.44 -14.64
CA PHE A 833 -21.23 61.69 -14.86
C PHE A 833 -21.99 60.36 -14.90
N SER A 834 -22.87 60.20 -13.92
CA SER A 834 -23.86 59.13 -13.83
C SER A 834 -25.19 59.58 -14.47
N ARG A 835 -26.10 58.61 -14.67
CA ARG A 835 -27.28 58.69 -15.56
C ARG A 835 -28.32 59.76 -15.18
N GLY A 836 -28.99 60.30 -16.21
CA GLY A 836 -30.32 60.90 -16.12
C GLY A 836 -31.01 60.94 -17.51
N SER A 837 -32.23 60.40 -17.60
CA SER A 837 -33.17 60.55 -18.73
C SER A 837 -33.97 61.89 -18.57
N PRO A 838 -34.98 62.27 -19.39
CA PRO A 838 -35.62 61.57 -20.52
C PRO A 838 -36.05 62.49 -21.72
N VAL A 839 -36.88 61.95 -22.64
CA VAL A 839 -37.82 62.61 -23.59
C VAL A 839 -37.31 63.82 -24.43
N ASP A 840 -37.07 63.61 -25.74
CA ASP A 840 -38.06 63.75 -26.84
C ASP A 840 -37.57 62.96 -28.08
#